data_AF-A0A9K3KJP5-F1
#
_entry.id   AF-A0A9K3KJP5-F1
#
_cell.length_a   1.000
_cell.length_b   1.000
_cell.length_c   1.000
_cell.angle_alpha   90.00
_cell.angle_beta   90.00
_cell.angle_gamma   90.00
#
_symmetry.space_group_name_H-M   'P 1'
#
loop_
_entity.id
_entity.type
_entity.pdbx_description
1 polymer ?
#
loop_
_entity_poly.entity_id
_entity_poly.type
_entity_poly.pdbx_seq_one_letter_code
_entity_poly.pdbx_strand_id
1 'polypeptide(L)'
;MMKLKLFSLGVAVVYPFHLINAFQPFQSHLVAKNANPHRLPSDLEFQIHGHDYEKDGSQAIVFEVPVRQEGIKMYIANDGKLQNHKPGNGGMRMMSYESQKHAIEDAVRLAEGMTRKHALYNTGFSGAKLVVNHGDVDLDDVDRSGLMADCASALQRLGGCVWTGCDINTNDEDMQILSSYTPYVLAGLDSTVDTNKATAMSVIGSIMGILQAHDEQIEDNTFLVQGCGKVGSHVAQELVRLGAKDVKTCDIEAERALIPGCFPLKNGQEWFHQQVDFLVPCANSFAINEQVLQEMKPPRFIVGATNQPYASVEVRASFDEKGSFHVPESISSAGAILADSVEWTHPDLFRGGASSSQVYGWIRDLSRDKANQLCNYAGNDAKAVLQATEEVYADSSNDPIGQTFPDWILENTVLTDCVIVGGGMAGTAAAYANSKAGIKTLLVEQGDSLAPKTASSNGDSRMYRQMYSNPFFSQMQTKALDMWKVLEEECGEQLLHQNGLLFYGEDTKETVEGSVQGARNTMKELGLPHEYFTSGNAIFERFPALKTRDTPYSGVYEETAGHVRASAACAAMAKFATQLGLCKMLTNCEVTDIRCSDEKDHLVTIVLKDGLSVIAKSLILAPGAWTNHILQRHFDMILDLDIWRIHWAHYEIDACVDVPQSFFFRKESDCGNDGGLYYFFPATATESCAAFTPNKKIIKVGVDFKTTESVDVPRSMNDFEYDTMPEVLQLMDDFVSEHLDGNPKRVEALVSPYTMTKDSYFIMDTLPQHPNVALFSGGSGRAFKFAPLIGDCLSRLARGDTDFLLEDMTCFSMRRVAAGLKMNQSKSMITVSTGNAINDAGGIAPVLAR
;
A
#
# COMPACT_ATOMS: atom_id res chain seq x y z
N MET A 1 -20.88 -14.43 4.39
CA MET A 1 -22.03 -13.81 5.10
C MET A 1 -21.56 -12.97 6.30
N MET A 2 -21.07 -11.75 6.08
CA MET A 2 -21.02 -10.65 7.08
C MET A 2 -20.79 -9.29 6.40
N LYS A 3 -21.53 -9.00 5.33
CA LYS A 3 -21.75 -7.65 4.78
C LYS A 3 -23.11 -7.64 4.11
N LEU A 4 -24.14 -7.11 4.78
CA LEU A 4 -25.33 -6.49 4.17
C LEU A 4 -26.31 -6.04 5.27
N LYS A 5 -26.26 -4.73 5.55
CA LYS A 5 -27.39 -3.84 5.86
C LYS A 5 -26.84 -2.44 6.12
N LEU A 6 -26.39 -1.79 5.06
CA LEU A 6 -26.41 -0.34 4.94
C LEU A 6 -27.42 -0.04 3.83
N PHE A 7 -28.23 0.99 4.05
CA PHE A 7 -29.36 1.45 3.22
C PHE A 7 -30.73 0.77 3.44
N SER A 8 -31.40 1.19 4.51
CA SER A 8 -32.81 1.62 4.40
C SER A 8 -33.17 2.48 5.63
N LEU A 9 -32.87 3.77 5.59
CA LEU A 9 -33.57 4.79 6.36
C LEU A 9 -33.39 6.11 5.62
N GLY A 10 -34.40 6.46 4.84
CA GLY A 10 -34.48 7.74 4.16
C GLY A 10 -34.54 8.86 5.21
N VAL A 11 -33.45 9.61 5.30
CA VAL A 11 -33.44 11.00 5.74
C VAL A 11 -32.60 11.73 4.72
N ALA A 12 -33.25 12.55 3.89
CA ALA A 12 -32.59 13.50 3.03
C ALA A 12 -31.81 14.48 3.93
N VAL A 13 -30.52 14.23 4.11
CA VAL A 13 -29.62 15.18 4.75
C VAL A 13 -29.10 16.09 3.65
N VAL A 14 -29.58 17.34 3.67
CA VAL A 14 -29.12 18.41 2.80
C VAL A 14 -27.64 18.66 3.12
N TYR A 15 -26.75 18.31 2.19
CA TYR A 15 -25.30 18.50 2.30
C TYR A 15 -24.93 19.99 2.41
N PRO A 16 -23.89 20.36 3.18
CA PRO A 16 -23.37 21.72 3.14
C PRO A 16 -22.70 21.96 1.78
N PHE A 17 -23.25 22.92 1.03
CA PHE A 17 -22.93 23.35 -0.32
C PHE A 17 -21.48 23.84 -0.57
N HIS A 18 -20.56 23.74 0.39
CA HIS A 18 -19.23 24.34 0.30
C HIS A 18 -18.10 23.40 -0.18
N LEU A 19 -18.28 22.07 -0.13
CA LEU A 19 -17.40 21.13 -0.84
C LEU A 19 -17.68 21.11 -2.36
N ILE A 20 -18.85 21.57 -2.78
CA ILE A 20 -19.32 21.56 -4.18
C ILE A 20 -18.62 22.63 -5.03
N ASN A 21 -18.10 23.71 -4.43
CA ASN A 21 -17.48 24.80 -5.18
C ASN A 21 -16.06 24.50 -5.67
N ALA A 22 -15.44 23.38 -5.27
CA ALA A 22 -14.21 22.89 -5.88
C ALA A 22 -14.46 22.04 -7.15
N PHE A 23 -15.73 21.68 -7.41
CA PHE A 23 -16.14 20.76 -8.48
C PHE A 23 -17.25 21.33 -9.36
N GLN A 24 -17.29 22.66 -9.57
CA GLN A 24 -18.16 23.21 -10.60
C GLN A 24 -17.73 22.70 -11.98
N PRO A 25 -18.67 22.34 -12.88
CA PRO A 25 -18.35 22.03 -14.26
C PRO A 25 -17.83 23.31 -14.92
N PHE A 26 -16.51 23.44 -15.00
CA PHE A 26 -15.89 24.48 -15.79
C PHE A 26 -16.30 24.24 -17.24
N GLN A 27 -16.95 25.23 -17.84
CA GLN A 27 -17.17 25.25 -19.28
C GLN A 27 -15.81 25.07 -19.96
N SER A 28 -15.80 24.13 -20.91
CA SER A 28 -14.66 23.67 -21.72
C SER A 28 -13.79 24.81 -22.25
N HIS A 29 -12.81 25.21 -21.46
CA HIS A 29 -11.58 25.79 -21.96
C HIS A 29 -10.52 24.74 -21.70
N LEU A 30 -10.12 24.03 -22.76
CA LEU A 30 -8.94 23.19 -22.78
C LEU A 30 -7.81 23.97 -22.10
N VAL A 31 -7.50 23.65 -20.84
CA VAL A 31 -6.25 24.07 -20.23
C VAL A 31 -5.20 23.31 -21.02
N ALA A 32 -4.61 24.02 -21.98
CA ALA A 32 -3.59 23.47 -22.85
C ALA A 32 -2.55 22.78 -21.97
N LYS A 33 -2.27 21.50 -22.25
CA LYS A 33 -0.95 20.94 -21.94
C LYS A 33 0.08 21.98 -22.41
N ASN A 34 1.24 22.11 -21.77
CA ASN A 34 2.32 23.04 -22.14
C ASN A 34 2.88 22.82 -23.57
N ALA A 35 2.12 22.21 -24.47
CA ALA A 35 2.30 22.16 -25.91
C ALA A 35 2.52 23.57 -26.45
N ASN A 36 3.70 23.77 -27.03
CA ASN A 36 4.02 24.99 -27.73
C ASN A 36 3.98 24.69 -29.24
N PRO A 37 2.85 24.94 -29.93
CA PRO A 37 2.74 24.67 -31.36
C PRO A 37 3.76 25.47 -32.19
N HIS A 38 4.35 26.55 -31.66
CA HIS A 38 5.47 27.25 -32.30
C HIS A 38 6.79 26.48 -32.30
N ARG A 39 6.88 25.34 -31.59
CA ARG A 39 8.01 24.41 -31.70
C ARG A 39 7.93 23.49 -32.91
N LEU A 40 6.78 23.42 -33.59
CA LEU A 40 6.69 22.67 -34.84
C LEU A 40 7.63 23.30 -35.88
N PRO A 41 8.49 22.50 -36.54
CA PRO A 41 9.28 22.96 -37.68
C PRO A 41 8.45 23.75 -38.69
N SER A 42 8.95 24.91 -39.13
CA SER A 42 8.23 25.84 -40.03
C SER A 42 7.96 25.27 -41.44
N ASP A 43 8.60 24.16 -41.79
CA ASP A 43 8.47 23.39 -43.03
C ASP A 43 7.32 22.35 -43.01
N LEU A 44 6.55 22.24 -41.92
CA LEU A 44 5.43 21.29 -41.77
C LEU A 44 4.12 21.71 -42.49
N GLU A 45 4.20 22.52 -43.55
CA GLU A 45 3.05 22.93 -44.36
C GLU A 45 2.64 21.86 -45.40
N PHE A 46 1.98 20.79 -44.95
CA PHE A 46 1.31 19.83 -45.83
C PHE A 46 -0.21 19.77 -45.58
N GLN A 47 -1.01 19.63 -46.64
CA GLN A 47 -2.43 19.30 -46.47
C GLN A 47 -2.58 17.81 -46.19
N ILE A 48 -3.45 17.45 -45.25
CA ILE A 48 -3.83 16.06 -45.01
C ILE A 48 -5.20 15.86 -45.64
N HIS A 49 -5.31 14.88 -46.52
CA HIS A 49 -6.56 14.51 -47.17
C HIS A 49 -7.12 13.25 -46.51
N GLY A 50 -8.32 13.37 -45.95
CA GLY A 50 -9.09 12.23 -45.49
C GLY A 50 -9.77 11.55 -46.68
N HIS A 51 -9.70 10.23 -46.74
CA HIS A 51 -10.43 9.43 -47.70
C HIS A 51 -11.49 8.61 -46.96
N ASP A 52 -12.73 8.66 -47.45
CA ASP A 52 -13.78 7.77 -46.97
C ASP A 52 -13.39 6.33 -47.34
N TYR A 53 -13.32 5.48 -46.33
CA TYR A 53 -13.07 4.06 -46.46
C TYR A 53 -14.39 3.31 -46.21
N GLU A 54 -14.90 2.67 -47.26
CA GLU A 54 -16.08 1.81 -47.20
C GLU A 54 -15.72 0.40 -47.68
N LYS A 55 -15.76 -0.56 -46.77
CA LYS A 55 -15.54 -1.98 -47.10
C LYS A 55 -16.21 -2.88 -46.06
N ASP A 56 -16.95 -3.89 -46.52
CA ASP A 56 -17.57 -4.92 -45.67
C ASP A 56 -18.42 -4.34 -44.50
N GLY A 57 -19.06 -3.18 -44.72
CA GLY A 57 -19.87 -2.48 -43.71
C GLY A 57 -19.12 -1.48 -42.83
N SER A 58 -17.78 -1.44 -42.93
CA SER A 58 -16.91 -0.46 -42.27
C SER A 58 -17.11 0.93 -42.86
N GLN A 59 -17.20 1.97 -42.02
CA GLN A 59 -17.24 3.38 -42.46
C GLN A 59 -16.24 4.20 -41.64
N ALA A 60 -15.05 4.43 -42.19
CA ALA A 60 -14.00 5.19 -41.52
C ALA A 60 -13.45 6.30 -42.42
N ILE A 61 -12.86 7.32 -41.81
CA ILE A 61 -12.04 8.31 -42.53
C ILE A 61 -10.58 7.98 -42.28
N VAL A 62 -9.82 7.75 -43.35
CA VAL A 62 -8.40 7.44 -43.29
C VAL A 62 -7.58 8.61 -43.80
N PHE A 63 -6.60 9.02 -43.01
CA PHE A 63 -5.64 10.06 -43.33
C PHE A 63 -4.27 9.42 -43.55
N GLU A 64 -3.65 9.66 -44.70
CA GLU A 64 -2.23 9.39 -44.89
C GLU A 64 -1.43 10.58 -44.39
N VAL A 65 -0.55 10.35 -43.42
CA VAL A 65 0.26 11.39 -42.79
C VAL A 65 1.64 11.40 -43.47
N PRO A 66 2.06 12.53 -44.05
CA PRO A 66 3.42 12.72 -44.51
C PRO A 66 4.42 12.53 -43.36
N VAL A 67 5.31 11.55 -43.51
CA VAL A 67 6.43 11.29 -42.61
C VAL A 67 7.74 11.61 -43.34
N ARG A 68 8.65 12.34 -42.69
CA ARG A 68 9.91 12.81 -43.29
C ARG A 68 10.96 11.71 -43.42
N GLN A 69 11.01 10.76 -42.50
CA GLN A 69 11.94 9.64 -42.58
C GLN A 69 11.57 8.72 -43.74
N GLU A 70 12.52 8.49 -44.65
CA GLU A 70 12.35 7.56 -45.76
C GLU A 70 12.12 6.13 -45.24
N GLY A 71 11.23 5.38 -45.89
CA GLY A 71 10.87 4.02 -45.49
C GLY A 71 9.76 3.92 -44.43
N ILE A 72 9.41 5.02 -43.75
CA ILE A 72 8.34 5.06 -42.75
C ILE A 72 7.05 5.64 -43.35
N LYS A 73 5.90 5.05 -43.02
CA LYS A 73 4.56 5.54 -43.40
C LYS A 73 3.66 5.61 -42.18
N MET A 74 2.74 6.56 -42.14
CA MET A 74 1.79 6.72 -41.04
C MET A 74 0.36 6.94 -41.55
N TYR A 75 -0.59 6.27 -40.90
CA TYR A 75 -2.01 6.36 -41.20
C TYR A 75 -2.80 6.66 -39.92
N ILE A 76 -3.79 7.54 -40.02
CA ILE A 76 -4.77 7.78 -38.96
C ILE A 76 -6.12 7.32 -39.48
N ALA A 77 -6.73 6.34 -38.82
CA ALA A 77 -8.11 5.95 -39.08
C ALA A 77 -9.01 6.48 -37.96
N ASN A 78 -10.10 7.14 -38.32
CA ASN A 78 -11.18 7.50 -37.41
C ASN A 78 -12.44 6.77 -37.83
N ASP A 79 -13.07 6.04 -36.91
CA ASP A 79 -14.32 5.36 -37.18
C ASP A 79 -15.48 6.37 -37.19
N GLY A 80 -16.24 6.37 -38.29
CA GLY A 80 -17.24 7.37 -38.60
C GLY A 80 -16.68 8.77 -38.90
N LYS A 81 -17.56 9.77 -38.80
CA LYS A 81 -17.24 11.17 -39.10
C LYS A 81 -16.42 11.81 -37.98
N LEU A 82 -15.50 12.71 -38.34
CA LEU A 82 -14.79 13.54 -37.38
C LEU A 82 -15.75 14.46 -36.61
N GLN A 83 -15.65 14.44 -35.28
CA GLN A 83 -16.47 15.25 -34.38
C GLN A 83 -15.62 15.74 -33.21
N ASN A 84 -15.74 17.02 -32.83
CA ASN A 84 -15.02 17.56 -31.66
C ASN A 84 -15.70 17.23 -30.33
N HIS A 85 -17.02 17.02 -30.33
CA HIS A 85 -17.79 16.72 -29.11
C HIS A 85 -17.76 15.23 -28.75
N LYS A 86 -17.35 14.38 -29.70
CA LYS A 86 -17.10 12.96 -29.53
C LYS A 86 -15.90 12.56 -30.38
N PRO A 87 -14.68 13.00 -29.99
CA PRO A 87 -13.50 12.79 -30.81
C PRO A 87 -13.09 11.32 -30.83
N GLY A 88 -12.35 10.93 -31.86
CA GLY A 88 -11.73 9.61 -31.92
C GLY A 88 -10.61 9.50 -30.89
N ASN A 89 -10.56 8.39 -30.16
CA ASN A 89 -9.43 8.06 -29.29
C ASN A 89 -8.88 6.67 -29.62
N GLY A 90 -7.55 6.57 -29.71
CA GLY A 90 -6.85 5.30 -29.64
C GLY A 90 -5.34 5.44 -29.85
N GLY A 91 -4.60 4.46 -29.31
CA GLY A 91 -3.13 4.51 -29.30
C GLY A 91 -2.45 4.40 -30.66
N MET A 92 -1.19 4.86 -30.72
CA MET A 92 -0.32 4.80 -31.88
C MET A 92 0.51 3.53 -31.90
N ARG A 93 0.26 2.68 -32.90
CA ARG A 93 0.96 1.41 -33.11
C ARG A 93 2.09 1.59 -34.11
N MET A 94 3.25 1.01 -33.83
CA MET A 94 4.37 0.97 -34.76
C MET A 94 4.76 -0.47 -35.07
N MET A 95 4.59 -0.92 -36.32
CA MET A 95 4.84 -2.29 -36.76
C MET A 95 5.27 -2.32 -38.24
N SER A 96 5.80 -3.45 -38.70
CA SER A 96 6.02 -3.70 -40.13
C SER A 96 4.79 -4.38 -40.73
N TYR A 97 4.33 -3.89 -41.88
CA TYR A 97 3.19 -4.44 -42.60
C TYR A 97 3.59 -4.83 -44.02
N GLU A 98 3.06 -5.96 -44.49
CA GLU A 98 3.31 -6.51 -45.84
C GLU A 98 2.94 -5.54 -46.98
N SER A 99 1.99 -4.63 -46.74
CA SER A 99 1.60 -3.60 -47.71
C SER A 99 0.92 -2.41 -47.04
N GLN A 100 0.87 -1.28 -47.75
CA GLN A 100 0.07 -0.11 -47.36
C GLN A 100 -1.40 -0.46 -47.11
N LYS A 101 -1.98 -1.30 -47.96
CA LYS A 101 -3.36 -1.75 -47.81
C LYS A 101 -3.57 -2.48 -46.49
N HIS A 102 -2.65 -3.36 -46.11
CA HIS A 102 -2.72 -4.10 -44.85
C HIS A 102 -2.61 -3.15 -43.64
N ALA A 103 -1.71 -2.16 -43.67
CA ALA A 103 -1.60 -1.16 -42.61
C ALA A 103 -2.89 -0.33 -42.45
N ILE A 104 -3.52 0.09 -43.55
CA ILE A 104 -4.79 0.84 -43.53
C ILE A 104 -5.94 -0.04 -43.01
N GLU A 105 -6.04 -1.28 -43.49
CA GLU A 105 -7.06 -2.24 -43.04
C GLU A 105 -6.92 -2.53 -41.53
N ASP A 106 -5.70 -2.64 -41.03
CA ASP A 106 -5.44 -2.78 -39.59
C ASP A 106 -5.85 -1.53 -38.80
N ALA A 107 -5.49 -0.33 -39.29
CA ALA A 107 -5.87 0.93 -38.65
C ALA A 107 -7.40 1.08 -38.54
N VAL A 108 -8.14 0.82 -39.61
CA VAL A 108 -9.61 0.90 -39.63
C VAL A 108 -10.22 -0.12 -38.68
N ARG A 109 -9.80 -1.39 -38.78
CA ARG A 109 -10.31 -2.47 -37.92
C ARG A 109 -10.08 -2.18 -36.43
N LEU A 110 -8.93 -1.62 -36.07
CA LEU A 110 -8.61 -1.23 -34.71
C LEU A 110 -9.43 -0.01 -34.25
N ALA A 111 -9.65 0.98 -35.13
CA ALA A 111 -10.51 2.13 -34.83
C ALA A 111 -11.95 1.68 -34.51
N GLU A 112 -12.54 0.78 -35.29
CA GLU A 112 -13.88 0.22 -34.98
C GLU A 112 -13.91 -0.55 -33.66
N GLY A 113 -12.84 -1.31 -33.38
CA GLY A 113 -12.63 -1.97 -32.10
C GLY A 113 -12.68 -0.97 -30.94
N MET A 114 -12.00 0.17 -31.10
CA MET A 114 -12.02 1.26 -30.11
C MET A 114 -13.40 1.89 -29.96
N THR A 115 -14.16 2.10 -31.04
CA THR A 115 -15.55 2.61 -30.95
C THR A 115 -16.42 1.69 -30.10
N ARG A 116 -16.36 0.37 -30.36
CA ARG A 116 -17.13 -0.61 -29.58
C ARG A 116 -16.73 -0.58 -28.10
N LYS A 117 -15.43 -0.44 -27.82
CA LYS A 117 -14.89 -0.39 -26.46
C LYS A 117 -15.32 0.88 -25.71
N HIS A 118 -15.21 2.03 -26.36
CA HIS A 118 -15.64 3.33 -25.82
C HIS A 118 -17.14 3.40 -25.59
N ALA A 119 -17.94 2.86 -26.51
CA ALA A 119 -19.41 2.84 -26.40
C ALA A 119 -19.90 1.99 -25.23
N LEU A 120 -19.17 0.93 -24.85
CA LEU A 120 -19.56 0.04 -23.75
C LEU A 120 -19.65 0.76 -22.39
N TYR A 121 -18.77 1.74 -22.18
CA TYR A 121 -18.74 2.56 -20.97
C TYR A 121 -19.22 4.00 -21.21
N ASN A 122 -19.50 4.40 -22.44
CA ASN A 122 -19.74 5.80 -22.81
C ASN A 122 -18.61 6.73 -22.34
N THR A 123 -17.38 6.51 -22.81
CA THR A 123 -16.20 7.29 -22.38
C THR A 123 -16.18 8.74 -22.88
N GLY A 124 -17.10 9.12 -23.77
CA GLY A 124 -17.10 10.41 -24.48
C GLY A 124 -16.35 10.39 -25.81
N PHE A 125 -15.77 9.26 -26.20
CA PHE A 125 -14.99 9.12 -27.44
C PHE A 125 -15.68 8.23 -28.48
N SER A 126 -15.36 8.45 -29.75
CA SER A 126 -15.42 7.43 -30.80
C SER A 126 -14.07 6.73 -30.91
N GLY A 127 -13.96 5.75 -31.79
CA GLY A 127 -12.72 5.04 -32.03
C GLY A 127 -11.83 5.71 -33.06
N ALA A 128 -10.54 5.81 -32.75
CA ALA A 128 -9.51 6.11 -33.73
C ALA A 128 -8.32 5.16 -33.56
N LYS A 129 -7.44 5.13 -34.57
CA LYS A 129 -6.17 4.45 -34.49
C LYS A 129 -5.11 5.14 -35.33
N LEU A 130 -3.90 5.22 -34.78
CA LEU A 130 -2.72 5.64 -35.50
C LEU A 130 -1.86 4.40 -35.77
N VAL A 131 -1.47 4.18 -37.01
CA VAL A 131 -0.60 3.07 -37.43
C VAL A 131 0.61 3.62 -38.17
N VAL A 132 1.79 3.33 -37.66
CA VAL A 132 3.09 3.62 -38.27
C VAL A 132 3.61 2.31 -38.84
N ASN A 133 3.73 2.25 -40.17
CA ASN A 133 4.41 1.17 -40.87
C ASN A 133 5.89 1.52 -41.00
N HIS A 134 6.76 0.82 -40.27
CA HIS A 134 8.21 1.05 -40.32
C HIS A 134 8.93 0.27 -41.43
N GLY A 135 8.22 -0.60 -42.18
CA GLY A 135 8.78 -1.34 -43.30
C GLY A 135 9.99 -2.18 -42.89
N ASP A 136 11.12 -1.96 -43.58
CA ASP A 136 12.41 -2.62 -43.33
C ASP A 136 13.33 -1.83 -42.37
N VAL A 137 12.88 -0.68 -41.85
CA VAL A 137 13.65 0.10 -40.89
C VAL A 137 13.59 -0.60 -39.53
N ASP A 138 14.75 -0.88 -38.93
CA ASP A 138 14.82 -1.43 -37.58
C ASP A 138 14.24 -0.44 -36.57
N LEU A 139 13.51 -0.94 -35.56
CA LEU A 139 12.81 -0.09 -34.57
C LEU A 139 13.74 0.87 -33.81
N ASP A 140 15.01 0.50 -33.66
CA ASP A 140 16.04 1.30 -32.99
C ASP A 140 16.55 2.46 -33.88
N ASP A 141 16.37 2.35 -35.20
CA ASP A 141 16.79 3.35 -36.21
C ASP A 141 15.65 4.31 -36.61
N VAL A 142 14.47 4.17 -36.01
CA VAL A 142 13.36 5.11 -36.22
C VAL A 142 13.68 6.45 -35.55
N ASP A 143 13.63 7.55 -36.30
CA ASP A 143 13.69 8.92 -35.77
C ASP A 143 12.38 9.24 -35.04
N ARG A 144 12.29 8.79 -33.79
CA ARG A 144 11.12 8.99 -32.92
C ARG A 144 10.78 10.47 -32.75
N SER A 145 11.77 11.34 -32.65
CA SER A 145 11.54 12.80 -32.49
C SER A 145 10.92 13.41 -33.73
N GLY A 146 11.47 13.10 -34.92
CA GLY A 146 10.91 13.52 -36.20
C GLY A 146 9.50 12.99 -36.42
N LEU A 147 9.29 11.70 -36.15
CA LEU A 147 7.99 11.04 -36.26
C LEU A 147 6.93 11.66 -35.34
N MET A 148 7.28 11.97 -34.08
CA MET A 148 6.36 12.63 -33.15
C MET A 148 6.01 14.05 -33.61
N ALA A 149 6.95 14.80 -34.20
CA ALA A 149 6.66 16.11 -34.76
C ALA A 149 5.72 16.03 -35.99
N ASP A 150 5.90 15.01 -36.84
CA ASP A 150 5.03 14.76 -38.00
C ASP A 150 3.60 14.38 -37.56
N CYS A 151 3.51 13.47 -36.57
CA CYS A 151 2.26 13.10 -35.90
C CYS A 151 1.57 14.32 -35.26
N ALA A 152 2.32 15.16 -34.52
CA ALA A 152 1.78 16.36 -33.89
C ALA A 152 1.19 17.34 -34.91
N SER A 153 1.87 17.56 -36.04
CA SER A 153 1.34 18.38 -37.14
C SER A 153 0.01 17.84 -37.65
N ALA A 154 -0.11 16.52 -37.78
CA ALA A 154 -1.35 15.89 -38.22
C ALA A 154 -2.50 16.05 -37.21
N LEU A 155 -2.25 15.75 -35.93
CA LEU A 155 -3.25 15.92 -34.88
C LEU A 155 -3.68 17.39 -34.73
N GLN A 156 -2.74 18.34 -34.89
CA GLN A 156 -3.04 19.77 -34.85
C GLN A 156 -4.01 20.19 -35.96
N ARG A 157 -3.86 19.63 -37.16
CA ARG A 157 -4.76 19.87 -38.30
C ARG A 157 -6.14 19.24 -38.12
N LEU A 158 -6.20 18.10 -37.41
CA LEU A 158 -7.45 17.47 -37.01
C LEU A 158 -8.16 18.23 -35.87
N GLY A 159 -7.53 19.24 -35.27
CA GLY A 159 -8.21 20.24 -34.45
C GLY A 159 -8.95 19.69 -33.24
N GLY A 160 -8.45 18.59 -32.66
CA GLY A 160 -9.06 17.92 -31.51
C GLY A 160 -10.09 16.84 -31.86
N CYS A 161 -10.31 16.53 -33.13
CA CYS A 161 -11.16 15.42 -33.56
C CYS A 161 -10.54 14.03 -33.29
N VAL A 162 -9.23 13.94 -33.06
CA VAL A 162 -8.52 12.68 -32.77
C VAL A 162 -7.52 12.91 -31.63
N TRP A 163 -7.51 11.98 -30.67
CA TRP A 163 -6.58 11.91 -29.55
C TRP A 163 -5.84 10.57 -29.59
N THR A 164 -4.56 10.58 -29.23
CA THR A 164 -3.73 9.37 -29.24
C THR A 164 -3.06 9.10 -27.90
N GLY A 165 -2.54 7.88 -27.74
CA GLY A 165 -1.73 7.44 -26.61
C GLY A 165 -0.75 6.33 -27.05
N CYS A 166 -0.24 5.56 -26.10
CA CYS A 166 0.65 4.43 -26.34
C CYS A 166 -0.08 3.22 -26.96
N ASP A 167 0.63 2.43 -27.77
CA ASP A 167 0.27 1.08 -28.23
C ASP A 167 1.57 0.28 -28.48
N ILE A 168 1.50 -0.82 -29.23
CA ILE A 168 2.66 -1.67 -29.57
C ILE A 168 3.79 -0.83 -30.17
N ASN A 169 4.98 -0.98 -29.57
CA ASN A 169 6.25 -0.31 -29.90
C ASN A 169 6.29 1.22 -29.74
N THR A 170 5.28 1.79 -29.07
CA THR A 170 5.31 3.18 -28.58
C THR A 170 5.19 3.23 -27.05
N ASN A 171 5.77 4.25 -26.43
CA ASN A 171 5.91 4.34 -24.98
C ASN A 171 5.70 5.78 -24.46
N ASP A 172 5.83 5.94 -23.14
CA ASP A 172 5.59 7.22 -22.47
C ASP A 172 6.61 8.31 -22.88
N GLU A 173 7.83 7.92 -23.27
CA GLU A 173 8.83 8.87 -23.80
C GLU A 173 8.39 9.43 -25.15
N ASP A 174 7.86 8.57 -26.04
CA ASP A 174 7.27 9.02 -27.31
C ASP A 174 6.11 9.98 -27.06
N MET A 175 5.23 9.64 -26.11
CA MET A 175 4.09 10.49 -25.74
C MET A 175 4.54 11.80 -25.09
N GLN A 176 5.61 11.80 -24.30
CA GLN A 176 6.20 13.00 -23.71
C GLN A 176 6.71 13.94 -24.81
N ILE A 177 7.43 13.40 -25.81
CA ILE A 177 7.89 14.17 -26.98
C ILE A 177 6.68 14.73 -27.73
N LEU A 178 5.69 13.90 -28.05
CA LEU A 178 4.48 14.30 -28.77
C LEU A 178 3.70 15.40 -28.04
N SER A 179 3.53 15.26 -26.72
CA SER A 179 2.80 16.22 -25.87
C SER A 179 3.47 17.60 -25.80
N SER A 180 4.78 17.67 -26.09
CA SER A 180 5.51 18.94 -26.16
C SER A 180 5.12 19.78 -27.39
N TYR A 181 4.56 19.13 -28.42
CA TYR A 181 4.11 19.77 -29.67
C TYR A 181 2.59 19.95 -29.74
N THR A 182 1.80 19.02 -29.18
CA THR A 182 0.33 19.04 -29.31
C THR A 182 -0.38 18.59 -28.02
N PRO A 183 -1.54 19.16 -27.67
CA PRO A 183 -2.28 18.73 -26.48
C PRO A 183 -3.08 17.43 -26.68
N TYR A 184 -3.22 16.93 -27.90
CA TYR A 184 -4.12 15.81 -28.26
C TYR A 184 -3.55 14.42 -27.94
N VAL A 185 -3.02 14.29 -26.72
CA VAL A 185 -2.41 13.06 -26.19
C VAL A 185 -3.15 12.69 -24.90
N LEU A 186 -3.55 11.43 -24.73
CA LEU A 186 -4.03 10.85 -23.47
C LEU A 186 -3.14 9.64 -23.17
N ALA A 187 -2.38 9.73 -22.07
CA ALA A 187 -1.35 8.75 -21.76
C ALA A 187 -0.92 8.79 -20.29
N GLY A 188 -1.66 9.46 -19.40
CA GLY A 188 -1.23 9.55 -18.01
C GLY A 188 -0.09 10.55 -17.75
N LEU A 189 0.30 11.36 -18.75
CA LEU A 189 1.45 12.26 -18.62
C LEU A 189 1.23 13.28 -17.49
N ASP A 190 2.30 13.55 -16.75
CA ASP A 190 2.30 14.43 -15.58
C ASP A 190 1.31 14.00 -14.46
N SER A 191 0.91 12.73 -14.43
CA SER A 191 0.08 12.13 -13.38
C SER A 191 0.81 10.98 -12.69
N THR A 192 0.29 10.57 -11.52
CA THR A 192 0.70 9.32 -10.84
C THR A 192 -0.08 8.09 -11.33
N VAL A 193 -0.97 8.26 -12.31
CA VAL A 193 -1.77 7.20 -12.92
C VAL A 193 -0.97 6.49 -14.01
N ASP A 194 -0.79 5.19 -13.85
CA ASP A 194 -0.26 4.26 -14.85
C ASP A 194 -1.44 3.55 -15.53
N THR A 195 -1.53 3.70 -16.85
CA THR A 195 -2.61 3.13 -17.68
C THR A 195 -2.55 1.60 -17.78
N ASN A 196 -1.38 0.98 -17.59
CA ASN A 196 -1.24 -0.48 -17.49
C ASN A 196 -1.85 -0.98 -16.18
N LYS A 197 -1.55 -0.31 -15.08
CA LYS A 197 -2.15 -0.62 -13.78
C LYS A 197 -3.66 -0.34 -13.79
N ALA A 198 -4.11 0.74 -14.42
CA ALA A 198 -5.54 1.00 -14.64
C ALA A 198 -6.22 -0.19 -15.34
N THR A 199 -5.60 -0.72 -16.40
CA THR A 199 -6.09 -1.92 -17.11
C THR A 199 -6.11 -3.16 -16.21
N ALA A 200 -5.09 -3.37 -15.38
CA ALA A 200 -5.07 -4.45 -14.40
C ALA A 200 -6.23 -4.33 -13.39
N MET A 201 -6.53 -3.11 -12.91
CA MET A 201 -7.64 -2.87 -11.98
C MET A 201 -9.01 -3.12 -12.62
N SER A 202 -9.15 -2.88 -13.92
CA SER A 202 -10.33 -3.28 -14.68
C SER A 202 -10.50 -4.81 -14.70
N VAL A 203 -9.43 -5.57 -14.93
CA VAL A 203 -9.47 -7.04 -14.89
C VAL A 203 -9.88 -7.54 -13.50
N ILE A 204 -9.26 -6.97 -12.46
CA ILE A 204 -9.60 -7.29 -11.06
C ILE A 204 -11.06 -6.94 -10.76
N GLY A 205 -11.55 -5.78 -11.22
CA GLY A 205 -12.95 -5.41 -11.12
C GLY A 205 -13.86 -6.45 -11.75
N SER A 206 -13.58 -6.87 -12.99
CA SER A 206 -14.37 -7.90 -13.66
C SER A 206 -14.35 -9.25 -12.95
N ILE A 207 -13.21 -9.67 -12.39
CA ILE A 207 -13.13 -10.86 -11.53
C ILE A 207 -14.06 -10.71 -10.32
N MET A 208 -14.00 -9.57 -9.62
CA MET A 208 -14.89 -9.30 -8.48
C MET A 208 -16.37 -9.31 -8.89
N GLY A 209 -16.71 -8.82 -10.09
CA GLY A 209 -18.07 -8.81 -10.61
C GLY A 209 -18.62 -10.21 -10.87
N ILE A 210 -17.79 -11.09 -11.42
CA ILE A 210 -18.08 -12.53 -11.56
C ILE A 210 -18.29 -13.14 -10.18
N LEU A 211 -17.32 -13.00 -9.27
CA LEU A 211 -17.42 -13.57 -7.92
C LEU A 211 -18.70 -13.13 -7.21
N GLN A 212 -19.08 -11.86 -7.33
CA GLN A 212 -20.33 -11.34 -6.80
C GLN A 212 -21.57 -11.97 -7.44
N ALA A 213 -21.59 -12.18 -8.76
CA ALA A 213 -22.72 -12.81 -9.46
C ALA A 213 -22.91 -14.29 -9.09
N HIS A 214 -21.83 -14.93 -8.64
CA HIS A 214 -21.79 -16.33 -8.25
C HIS A 214 -21.83 -16.55 -6.72
N ASP A 215 -21.92 -15.49 -5.91
CA ASP A 215 -21.82 -15.53 -4.43
C ASP A 215 -20.55 -16.22 -3.94
N GLU A 216 -19.44 -16.00 -4.64
CA GLU A 216 -18.12 -16.55 -4.33
C GLU A 216 -17.20 -15.50 -3.72
N GLN A 217 -16.22 -15.96 -2.95
CA GLN A 217 -15.15 -15.11 -2.41
C GLN A 217 -13.84 -15.41 -3.14
N ILE A 218 -12.93 -14.44 -3.14
CA ILE A 218 -11.66 -14.56 -3.88
C ILE A 218 -10.73 -15.58 -3.23
N GLU A 219 -10.81 -15.70 -1.90
CA GLU A 219 -10.02 -16.58 -1.04
C GLU A 219 -10.33 -18.07 -1.29
N ASP A 220 -11.44 -18.38 -1.94
CA ASP A 220 -11.85 -19.75 -2.29
C ASP A 220 -11.37 -20.18 -3.68
N ASN A 221 -10.91 -19.24 -4.51
CA ASN A 221 -10.70 -19.43 -5.95
C ASN A 221 -9.22 -19.46 -6.36
N THR A 222 -8.92 -20.26 -7.38
CA THR A 222 -7.57 -20.43 -7.95
C THR A 222 -7.43 -19.74 -9.30
N PHE A 223 -6.27 -19.11 -9.53
CA PHE A 223 -6.01 -18.27 -10.69
C PHE A 223 -4.75 -18.71 -11.44
N LEU A 224 -4.77 -18.60 -12.76
CA LEU A 224 -3.58 -18.66 -13.61
C LEU A 224 -3.47 -17.37 -14.43
N VAL A 225 -2.47 -16.55 -14.13
CA VAL A 225 -2.14 -15.35 -14.90
C VAL A 225 -1.16 -15.74 -16.01
N GLN A 226 -1.64 -15.69 -17.25
CA GLN A 226 -0.87 -16.03 -18.44
C GLN A 226 -0.29 -14.76 -19.06
N GLY A 227 1.02 -14.57 -18.99
CA GLY A 227 1.72 -13.33 -19.35
C GLY A 227 1.85 -12.40 -18.16
N CYS A 228 3.08 -12.16 -17.71
CA CYS A 228 3.44 -11.37 -16.54
C CYS A 228 4.20 -10.08 -16.93
N GLY A 229 3.79 -9.47 -18.05
CA GLY A 229 4.26 -8.14 -18.47
C GLY A 229 3.68 -7.00 -17.64
N LYS A 230 3.57 -5.80 -18.23
CA LYS A 230 3.14 -4.56 -17.52
C LYS A 230 1.76 -4.67 -16.86
N VAL A 231 0.81 -5.38 -17.49
CA VAL A 231 -0.55 -5.55 -16.94
C VAL A 231 -0.65 -6.80 -16.06
N GLY A 232 -0.23 -7.96 -16.57
CA GLY A 232 -0.39 -9.24 -15.88
C GLY A 232 0.32 -9.29 -14.52
N SER A 233 1.48 -8.63 -14.39
CA SER A 233 2.18 -8.54 -13.10
C SER A 233 1.36 -7.81 -12.03
N HIS A 234 0.71 -6.70 -12.39
CA HIS A 234 -0.20 -5.99 -11.48
C HIS A 234 -1.45 -6.80 -11.15
N VAL A 235 -2.02 -7.54 -12.10
CA VAL A 235 -3.14 -8.45 -11.83
C VAL A 235 -2.74 -9.51 -10.81
N ALA A 236 -1.59 -10.17 -11.00
CA ALA A 236 -1.09 -11.19 -10.08
C ALA A 236 -0.84 -10.64 -8.67
N GLN A 237 -0.18 -9.47 -8.56
CA GLN A 237 0.06 -8.79 -7.29
C GLN A 237 -1.24 -8.45 -6.55
N GLU A 238 -2.26 -7.99 -7.28
CA GLU A 238 -3.54 -7.62 -6.69
C GLU A 238 -4.37 -8.83 -6.26
N LEU A 239 -4.32 -9.94 -7.02
CA LEU A 239 -4.94 -11.21 -6.61
C LEU A 239 -4.33 -11.73 -5.29
N VAL A 240 -3.00 -11.68 -5.15
CA VAL A 240 -2.31 -12.02 -3.90
C VAL A 240 -2.74 -11.07 -2.77
N ARG A 241 -2.75 -9.76 -3.03
CA ARG A 241 -3.16 -8.75 -2.03
C ARG A 241 -4.59 -8.96 -1.55
N LEU A 242 -5.50 -9.37 -2.43
CA LEU A 242 -6.89 -9.68 -2.12
C LEU A 242 -7.07 -11.03 -1.43
N GLY A 243 -6.01 -11.83 -1.25
CA GLY A 243 -6.05 -13.09 -0.51
C GLY A 243 -6.49 -14.30 -1.35
N ALA A 244 -6.33 -14.26 -2.68
CA ALA A 244 -6.64 -15.39 -3.55
C ALA A 244 -5.98 -16.69 -3.06
N LYS A 245 -6.69 -17.83 -3.20
CA LYS A 245 -6.26 -19.13 -2.67
C LYS A 245 -4.91 -19.58 -3.23
N ASP A 246 -4.75 -19.44 -4.54
CA ASP A 246 -3.57 -19.80 -5.31
C ASP A 246 -3.51 -18.91 -6.56
N VAL A 247 -2.34 -18.31 -6.82
CA VAL A 247 -2.08 -17.49 -8.00
C VAL A 247 -0.88 -18.07 -8.72
N LYS A 248 -1.15 -18.85 -9.77
CA LYS A 248 -0.11 -19.36 -10.67
C LYS A 248 0.24 -18.31 -11.71
N THR A 249 1.52 -18.24 -12.06
CA THR A 249 2.03 -17.28 -13.04
C THR A 249 2.86 -17.97 -14.10
N CYS A 250 2.75 -17.51 -15.35
CA CYS A 250 3.67 -17.92 -16.41
C CYS A 250 3.96 -16.77 -17.37
N ASP A 251 5.15 -16.79 -17.95
CA ASP A 251 5.57 -15.87 -19.00
C ASP A 251 6.59 -16.59 -19.89
N ILE A 252 6.77 -16.11 -21.13
CA ILE A 252 7.82 -16.63 -22.03
C ILE A 252 9.21 -16.34 -21.45
N GLU A 253 9.35 -15.23 -20.73
CA GLU A 253 10.51 -14.89 -19.93
C GLU A 253 10.25 -15.30 -18.46
N ALA A 254 10.71 -16.49 -18.07
CA ALA A 254 10.40 -17.10 -16.77
C ALA A 254 10.65 -16.18 -15.55
N GLU A 255 11.64 -15.29 -15.62
CA GLU A 255 11.93 -14.32 -14.56
C GLU A 255 10.77 -13.34 -14.31
N ARG A 256 9.99 -12.98 -15.34
CA ARG A 256 8.81 -12.09 -15.19
C ARG A 256 7.67 -12.75 -14.41
N ALA A 257 7.62 -14.08 -14.38
CA ALA A 257 6.63 -14.82 -13.61
C ALA A 257 6.96 -14.87 -12.11
N LEU A 258 8.17 -14.48 -11.70
CA LEU A 258 8.64 -14.47 -10.29
C LEU A 258 8.03 -13.28 -9.53
N ILE A 259 6.74 -13.38 -9.23
CA ILE A 259 6.00 -12.34 -8.50
C ILE A 259 5.84 -12.78 -7.03
N PRO A 260 6.19 -11.92 -6.05
CA PRO A 260 6.03 -12.26 -4.64
C PRO A 260 4.61 -12.73 -4.30
N GLY A 261 4.50 -13.87 -3.61
CA GLY A 261 3.23 -14.51 -3.24
C GLY A 261 2.55 -15.34 -4.33
N CYS A 262 3.10 -15.39 -5.55
CA CYS A 262 2.62 -16.23 -6.65
C CYS A 262 3.42 -17.53 -6.76
N PHE A 263 2.86 -18.49 -7.51
CA PHE A 263 3.48 -19.79 -7.82
C PHE A 263 3.86 -19.85 -9.31
N PRO A 264 5.09 -19.45 -9.68
CA PRO A 264 5.55 -19.50 -11.07
C PRO A 264 5.61 -20.95 -11.57
N LEU A 265 5.12 -21.18 -12.78
CA LEU A 265 5.24 -22.48 -13.44
C LEU A 265 6.71 -22.80 -13.72
N LYS A 266 7.09 -24.07 -13.53
CA LYS A 266 8.45 -24.54 -13.76
C LYS A 266 8.72 -24.72 -15.26
N ASN A 267 9.99 -24.62 -15.65
CA ASN A 267 10.42 -24.87 -17.04
C ASN A 267 9.87 -26.23 -17.55
N GLY A 268 9.25 -26.20 -18.73
CA GLY A 268 8.61 -27.36 -19.37
C GLY A 268 7.21 -27.70 -18.87
N GLN A 269 6.65 -26.93 -17.92
CA GLN A 269 5.22 -27.03 -17.60
C GLN A 269 4.42 -26.11 -18.53
N GLU A 270 3.48 -26.70 -19.25
CA GLU A 270 2.55 -25.92 -20.07
C GLU A 270 1.45 -25.32 -19.21
N TRP A 271 1.15 -24.04 -19.47
CA TRP A 271 0.13 -23.30 -18.74
C TRP A 271 -1.28 -23.87 -18.98
N PHE A 272 -1.54 -24.41 -20.17
CA PHE A 272 -2.80 -25.05 -20.53
C PHE A 272 -2.99 -26.46 -19.93
N HIS A 273 -1.99 -27.02 -19.24
CA HIS A 273 -2.17 -28.25 -18.44
C HIS A 273 -2.61 -27.97 -16.99
N GLN A 274 -2.64 -26.70 -16.58
CA GLN A 274 -3.01 -26.32 -15.22
C GLN A 274 -4.54 -26.33 -15.05
N GLN A 275 -5.01 -26.95 -13.96
CA GLN A 275 -6.40 -26.85 -13.54
C GLN A 275 -6.56 -25.67 -12.58
N VAL A 276 -7.40 -24.70 -12.97
CA VAL A 276 -7.73 -23.49 -12.19
C VAL A 276 -9.19 -23.11 -12.38
N ASP A 277 -9.72 -22.30 -11.47
CA ASP A 277 -11.07 -21.73 -11.59
C ASP A 277 -11.09 -20.59 -12.61
N PHE A 278 -10.07 -19.72 -12.56
CA PHE A 278 -9.90 -18.56 -13.42
C PHE A 278 -8.65 -18.67 -14.28
N LEU A 279 -8.80 -18.61 -15.60
CA LEU A 279 -7.71 -18.30 -16.53
C LEU A 279 -7.72 -16.79 -16.80
N VAL A 280 -6.58 -16.15 -16.58
CA VAL A 280 -6.41 -14.70 -16.74
C VAL A 280 -5.39 -14.41 -17.86
N PRO A 281 -5.84 -14.37 -19.13
CA PRO A 281 -4.96 -14.11 -20.27
C PRO A 281 -4.53 -12.64 -20.31
N CYS A 282 -3.23 -12.40 -20.22
CA CYS A 282 -2.57 -11.08 -20.19
C CYS A 282 -1.36 -11.01 -21.16
N ALA A 283 -1.24 -11.96 -22.09
CA ALA A 283 -0.17 -12.06 -23.08
C ALA A 283 -0.68 -11.73 -24.50
N ASN A 284 -0.07 -12.35 -25.51
CA ASN A 284 -0.35 -12.15 -26.93
C ASN A 284 -1.77 -12.62 -27.33
N SER A 285 -2.32 -11.97 -28.35
CA SER A 285 -3.54 -12.40 -29.04
C SER A 285 -3.42 -13.84 -29.55
N PHE A 286 -4.56 -14.51 -29.69
CA PHE A 286 -4.68 -15.86 -30.26
C PHE A 286 -3.98 -16.98 -29.46
N ALA A 287 -3.60 -16.73 -28.20
CA ALA A 287 -2.94 -17.71 -27.35
C ALA A 287 -3.81 -18.94 -27.04
N ILE A 288 -5.14 -18.80 -27.01
CA ILE A 288 -6.08 -19.90 -26.85
C ILE A 288 -6.45 -20.44 -28.25
N ASN A 289 -5.72 -21.46 -28.69
CA ASN A 289 -5.87 -22.07 -30.01
C ASN A 289 -6.44 -23.51 -29.94
N GLU A 290 -6.48 -24.20 -31.07
CA GLU A 290 -6.99 -25.57 -31.18
C GLU A 290 -6.22 -26.58 -30.32
N GLN A 291 -4.90 -26.40 -30.15
CA GLN A 291 -4.10 -27.25 -29.26
C GLN A 291 -4.53 -27.05 -27.80
N VAL A 292 -4.64 -25.79 -27.36
CA VAL A 292 -5.11 -25.46 -26.01
C VAL A 292 -6.51 -26.03 -25.79
N LEU A 293 -7.40 -25.93 -26.77
CA LEU A 293 -8.75 -26.50 -26.68
C LEU A 293 -8.76 -28.03 -26.50
N GLN A 294 -7.81 -28.73 -27.12
CA GLN A 294 -7.69 -30.19 -27.05
C GLN A 294 -7.09 -30.67 -25.72
N GLU A 295 -6.11 -29.94 -25.20
CA GLU A 295 -5.32 -30.37 -24.04
C GLU A 295 -5.79 -29.77 -22.71
N MET A 296 -6.39 -28.57 -22.74
CA MET A 296 -6.80 -27.86 -21.53
C MET A 296 -8.12 -28.38 -20.97
N LYS A 297 -8.12 -28.65 -19.67
CA LYS A 297 -9.37 -28.78 -18.92
C LYS A 297 -10.01 -27.38 -18.82
N PRO A 298 -11.24 -27.18 -19.31
CA PRO A 298 -11.87 -25.86 -19.35
C PRO A 298 -11.92 -25.23 -17.96
N PRO A 299 -11.38 -24.01 -17.77
CA PRO A 299 -11.56 -23.26 -16.53
C PRO A 299 -13.03 -22.83 -16.42
N ARG A 300 -13.46 -22.49 -15.21
CA ARG A 300 -14.83 -22.00 -15.00
C ARG A 300 -15.00 -20.61 -15.62
N PHE A 301 -13.97 -19.78 -15.47
CA PHE A 301 -13.98 -18.39 -15.90
C PHE A 301 -12.73 -18.05 -16.73
N ILE A 302 -12.91 -17.25 -17.78
CA ILE A 302 -11.81 -16.68 -18.57
C ILE A 302 -12.02 -15.15 -18.63
N VAL A 303 -11.11 -14.41 -17.99
CA VAL A 303 -11.21 -12.95 -17.82
C VAL A 303 -9.82 -12.35 -17.73
N GLY A 304 -9.45 -11.49 -18.67
CA GLY A 304 -8.08 -10.99 -18.76
C GLY A 304 -7.93 -9.71 -19.56
N ALA A 305 -6.68 -9.37 -19.87
CA ALA A 305 -6.30 -8.14 -20.58
C ALA A 305 -5.97 -8.37 -22.06
N THR A 306 -5.74 -9.62 -22.49
CA THR A 306 -5.41 -9.93 -23.89
C THR A 306 -6.55 -9.54 -24.83
N ASN A 307 -6.23 -8.73 -25.83
CA ASN A 307 -7.15 -8.46 -26.95
C ASN A 307 -7.22 -9.71 -27.84
N GLN A 308 -8.43 -10.17 -28.17
CA GLN A 308 -8.63 -11.37 -29.00
C GLN A 308 -7.87 -12.60 -28.46
N PRO A 309 -8.23 -13.12 -27.27
CA PRO A 309 -7.49 -14.24 -26.66
C PRO A 309 -7.63 -15.57 -27.43
N TYR A 310 -8.71 -15.75 -28.20
CA TYR A 310 -8.99 -16.97 -28.96
C TYR A 310 -8.51 -16.87 -30.41
N ALA A 311 -7.88 -17.94 -30.92
CA ALA A 311 -7.41 -18.01 -32.31
C ALA A 311 -8.55 -18.00 -33.35
N SER A 312 -9.74 -18.47 -32.96
CA SER A 312 -10.92 -18.55 -33.83
C SER A 312 -12.22 -18.49 -33.03
N VAL A 313 -13.32 -18.14 -33.71
CA VAL A 313 -14.67 -18.10 -33.11
C VAL A 313 -15.16 -19.51 -32.76
N GLU A 314 -14.69 -20.53 -33.48
CA GLU A 314 -14.98 -21.93 -33.23
C GLU A 314 -14.30 -22.44 -31.96
N VAL A 315 -13.02 -22.06 -31.74
CA VAL A 315 -12.33 -22.38 -30.49
C VAL A 315 -13.05 -21.73 -29.31
N ARG A 316 -13.47 -20.47 -29.48
CA ARG A 316 -14.26 -19.76 -28.49
C ARG A 316 -15.57 -20.49 -28.16
N ALA A 317 -16.39 -20.78 -29.16
CA ALA A 317 -17.67 -21.46 -28.99
C ALA A 317 -17.51 -22.83 -28.31
N SER A 318 -16.42 -23.53 -28.59
CA SER A 318 -16.11 -24.82 -27.94
C SER A 318 -15.84 -24.69 -26.45
N PHE A 319 -15.23 -23.59 -25.98
CA PHE A 319 -15.08 -23.31 -24.55
C PHE A 319 -16.43 -22.95 -23.90
N ASP A 320 -17.27 -22.17 -24.58
CA ASP A 320 -18.61 -21.83 -24.12
C ASP A 320 -19.49 -23.09 -23.98
N GLU A 321 -19.41 -24.03 -24.94
CA GLU A 321 -20.08 -25.33 -24.88
C GLU A 321 -19.65 -26.20 -23.71
N LYS A 322 -18.37 -26.06 -23.30
CA LYS A 322 -17.82 -26.74 -22.13
C LYS A 322 -18.07 -25.98 -20.81
N GLY A 323 -18.79 -24.85 -20.85
CA GLY A 323 -19.20 -24.09 -19.68
C GLY A 323 -18.17 -23.08 -19.15
N SER A 324 -17.15 -22.73 -19.93
CA SER A 324 -16.21 -21.66 -19.55
C SER A 324 -16.84 -20.30 -19.79
N PHE A 325 -17.31 -19.64 -18.72
CA PHE A 325 -17.88 -18.30 -18.81
C PHE A 325 -16.77 -17.28 -19.06
N HIS A 326 -16.98 -16.32 -19.96
CA HIS A 326 -15.97 -15.29 -20.20
C HIS A 326 -16.52 -13.90 -20.28
N VAL A 327 -15.68 -12.99 -19.80
CA VAL A 327 -15.91 -11.57 -19.87
C VAL A 327 -15.13 -11.04 -21.07
N PRO A 328 -15.81 -10.46 -22.07
CA PRO A 328 -15.16 -9.81 -23.20
C PRO A 328 -14.11 -8.81 -22.75
N GLU A 329 -13.00 -8.73 -23.49
CA GLU A 329 -11.92 -7.78 -23.21
C GLU A 329 -12.39 -6.33 -23.28
N SER A 330 -13.46 -6.05 -24.03
CA SER A 330 -14.09 -4.73 -24.06
C SER A 330 -14.60 -4.30 -22.69
N ILE A 331 -14.95 -5.25 -21.82
CA ILE A 331 -15.28 -5.04 -20.40
C ILE A 331 -14.02 -5.14 -19.54
N SER A 332 -13.30 -6.27 -19.61
CA SER A 332 -12.27 -6.59 -18.63
C SER A 332 -10.97 -5.80 -18.79
N SER A 333 -10.64 -5.32 -20.00
CA SER A 333 -9.41 -4.56 -20.27
C SER A 333 -9.65 -3.07 -20.54
N ALA A 334 -10.74 -2.51 -20.02
CA ALA A 334 -11.14 -1.13 -20.29
C ALA A 334 -10.38 -0.04 -19.50
N GLY A 335 -9.51 -0.42 -18.58
CA GLY A 335 -8.93 0.53 -17.62
C GLY A 335 -8.20 1.72 -18.24
N ALA A 336 -7.41 1.53 -19.31
CA ALA A 336 -6.74 2.65 -19.99
C ALA A 336 -7.75 3.67 -20.56
N ILE A 337 -8.80 3.23 -21.24
CA ILE A 337 -9.79 4.15 -21.84
C ILE A 337 -10.68 4.82 -20.78
N LEU A 338 -10.87 4.18 -19.64
CA LEU A 338 -11.56 4.78 -18.50
C LEU A 338 -10.69 5.87 -17.85
N ALA A 339 -9.39 5.63 -17.71
CA ALA A 339 -8.44 6.65 -17.28
C ALA A 339 -8.40 7.83 -18.27
N ASP A 340 -8.37 7.56 -19.58
CA ASP A 340 -8.44 8.59 -20.64
C ASP A 340 -9.70 9.46 -20.51
N SER A 341 -10.85 8.85 -20.18
CA SER A 341 -12.11 9.58 -19.96
C SER A 341 -11.99 10.57 -18.80
N VAL A 342 -11.30 10.21 -17.72
CA VAL A 342 -11.03 11.13 -16.59
C VAL A 342 -9.98 12.16 -16.96
N GLU A 343 -8.88 11.77 -17.62
CA GLU A 343 -7.84 12.70 -18.09
C GLU A 343 -8.44 13.79 -19.00
N TRP A 344 -9.42 13.44 -19.82
CA TRP A 344 -10.09 14.36 -20.73
C TRP A 344 -11.17 15.23 -20.06
N THR A 345 -12.01 14.65 -19.20
CA THR A 345 -13.12 15.39 -18.56
C THR A 345 -12.66 16.22 -17.36
N HIS A 346 -11.65 15.77 -16.62
CA HIS A 346 -11.18 16.36 -15.36
C HIS A 346 -9.64 16.39 -15.29
N PRO A 347 -8.95 17.12 -16.20
CA PRO A 347 -7.50 17.07 -16.33
C PRO A 347 -6.74 17.48 -15.05
N ASP A 348 -7.22 18.49 -14.33
CA ASP A 348 -6.56 18.96 -13.09
C ASP A 348 -6.72 17.95 -11.95
N LEU A 349 -7.91 17.34 -11.84
CA LEU A 349 -8.15 16.26 -10.89
C LEU A 349 -7.24 15.06 -11.20
N PHE A 350 -7.12 14.71 -12.48
CA PHE A 350 -6.32 13.57 -12.91
C PHE A 350 -4.79 13.77 -12.75
N ARG A 351 -4.27 14.98 -12.95
CA ARG A 351 -2.82 15.27 -12.83
C ARG A 351 -2.33 15.44 -11.39
N GLY A 352 -3.18 15.86 -10.47
CA GLY A 352 -2.77 16.05 -9.08
C GLY A 352 -3.87 16.24 -8.06
N GLY A 353 -5.10 16.56 -8.48
CA GLY A 353 -6.22 16.71 -7.55
C GLY A 353 -6.69 15.39 -6.93
N ALA A 354 -6.48 14.25 -7.58
CA ALA A 354 -6.83 12.92 -7.10
C ALA A 354 -5.58 12.03 -7.00
N SER A 355 -5.60 11.09 -6.06
CA SER A 355 -4.60 10.03 -5.97
C SER A 355 -4.89 8.98 -7.05
N SER A 356 -3.85 8.37 -7.62
CA SER A 356 -4.03 7.28 -8.58
C SER A 356 -4.81 6.10 -7.99
N SER A 357 -4.72 5.86 -6.67
CA SER A 357 -5.57 4.87 -5.99
C SER A 357 -7.07 5.15 -6.13
N GLN A 358 -7.50 6.42 -6.15
CA GLN A 358 -8.92 6.76 -6.38
C GLN A 358 -9.33 6.42 -7.81
N VAL A 359 -8.51 6.78 -8.81
CA VAL A 359 -8.78 6.43 -10.22
C VAL A 359 -8.87 4.91 -10.40
N TYR A 360 -7.94 4.16 -9.81
CA TYR A 360 -7.94 2.71 -9.83
C TYR A 360 -9.16 2.09 -9.13
N GLY A 361 -9.56 2.64 -7.98
CA GLY A 361 -10.76 2.20 -7.27
C GLY A 361 -12.03 2.40 -8.11
N TRP A 362 -12.18 3.56 -8.73
CA TRP A 362 -13.29 3.88 -9.62
C TRP A 362 -13.35 2.94 -10.83
N ILE A 363 -12.22 2.72 -11.51
CA ILE A 363 -12.12 1.79 -12.63
C ILE A 363 -12.51 0.37 -12.21
N ARG A 364 -11.99 -0.09 -11.07
CA ARG A 364 -12.29 -1.43 -10.54
C ARG A 364 -13.79 -1.58 -10.25
N ASP A 365 -14.42 -0.58 -9.65
CA ASP A 365 -15.85 -0.61 -9.35
C ASP A 365 -16.71 -0.60 -10.63
N LEU A 366 -16.37 0.21 -11.63
CA LEU A 366 -17.08 0.22 -12.91
C LEU A 366 -17.00 -1.13 -13.62
N SER A 367 -15.80 -1.72 -13.70
CA SER A 367 -15.62 -3.02 -14.35
C SER A 367 -16.24 -4.17 -13.56
N ARG A 368 -16.32 -4.05 -12.22
CA ARG A 368 -17.08 -4.98 -11.36
C ARG A 368 -18.56 -4.93 -11.68
N ASP A 369 -19.14 -3.74 -11.67
CA ASP A 369 -20.57 -3.59 -11.87
C ASP A 369 -20.97 -4.02 -13.29
N LYS A 370 -20.13 -3.71 -14.30
CA LYS A 370 -20.34 -4.14 -15.69
C LYS A 370 -20.25 -5.66 -15.87
N ALA A 371 -19.24 -6.31 -15.28
CA ALA A 371 -19.11 -7.76 -15.34
C ALA A 371 -20.25 -8.47 -14.57
N ASN A 372 -20.67 -7.93 -13.42
CA ASN A 372 -21.82 -8.45 -12.68
C ASN A 372 -23.11 -8.36 -13.49
N GLN A 373 -23.37 -7.22 -14.14
CA GLN A 373 -24.49 -7.06 -15.06
C GLN A 373 -24.45 -8.09 -16.19
N LEU A 374 -23.29 -8.28 -16.83
CA LEU A 374 -23.11 -9.27 -17.88
C LEU A 374 -23.49 -10.68 -17.39
N CYS A 375 -22.98 -11.10 -16.23
CA CYS A 375 -23.32 -12.39 -15.62
C CYS A 375 -24.83 -12.54 -15.42
N ASN A 376 -25.49 -11.50 -14.91
CA ASN A 376 -26.94 -11.50 -14.67
C ASN A 376 -27.74 -11.59 -15.99
N TYR A 377 -27.39 -10.82 -17.02
CA TYR A 377 -28.06 -10.86 -18.32
C TYR A 377 -27.83 -12.20 -19.04
N ALA A 378 -26.64 -12.77 -18.92
CA ALA A 378 -26.32 -14.08 -19.47
C ALA A 378 -26.97 -15.22 -18.67
N GLY A 379 -27.56 -14.95 -17.49
CA GLY A 379 -28.07 -16.00 -16.59
C GLY A 379 -26.98 -16.98 -16.17
N ASN A 380 -25.73 -16.53 -16.09
CA ASN A 380 -24.52 -17.34 -15.90
C ASN A 380 -24.33 -18.47 -16.94
N ASP A 381 -24.98 -18.38 -18.10
CA ASP A 381 -24.76 -19.29 -19.24
C ASP A 381 -23.65 -18.74 -20.14
N ALA A 382 -22.55 -19.50 -20.26
CA ALA A 382 -21.42 -19.14 -21.12
C ALA A 382 -21.84 -18.91 -22.59
N LYS A 383 -22.87 -19.62 -23.06
CA LYS A 383 -23.37 -19.48 -24.45
C LYS A 383 -24.15 -18.18 -24.68
N ALA A 384 -24.66 -17.57 -23.62
CA ALA A 384 -25.44 -16.35 -23.69
C ALA A 384 -24.59 -15.07 -23.60
N VAL A 385 -23.29 -15.18 -23.29
CA VAL A 385 -22.37 -14.05 -23.08
C VAL A 385 -22.38 -13.07 -24.26
N LEU A 386 -22.32 -13.56 -25.49
CA LEU A 386 -22.26 -12.70 -26.67
C LEU A 386 -23.51 -11.83 -26.80
N GLN A 387 -24.69 -12.44 -26.62
CA GLN A 387 -25.97 -11.73 -26.63
C GLN A 387 -26.08 -10.77 -25.44
N ALA A 388 -25.71 -11.22 -24.24
CA ALA A 388 -25.75 -10.41 -23.02
C ALA A 388 -24.81 -9.19 -23.08
N THR A 389 -23.77 -9.24 -23.91
CA THR A 389 -22.85 -8.11 -24.10
C THR A 389 -23.56 -6.92 -24.75
N GLU A 390 -24.54 -7.15 -25.62
CA GLU A 390 -25.32 -6.08 -26.25
C GLU A 390 -26.19 -5.33 -25.23
N GLU A 391 -26.68 -6.03 -24.21
CA GLU A 391 -27.56 -5.48 -23.17
C GLU A 391 -26.81 -4.63 -22.13
N VAL A 392 -25.48 -4.76 -22.04
CA VAL A 392 -24.67 -4.02 -21.04
C VAL A 392 -24.00 -2.77 -21.60
N TYR A 393 -24.27 -2.40 -22.84
CA TYR A 393 -23.83 -1.13 -23.40
C TYR A 393 -24.36 0.06 -22.58
N ALA A 394 -23.50 1.04 -22.35
CA ALA A 394 -23.91 2.28 -21.71
C ALA A 394 -24.87 3.08 -22.61
N ASP A 395 -25.80 3.79 -21.99
CA ASP A 395 -26.68 4.71 -22.72
C ASP A 395 -25.86 5.91 -23.22
N SER A 396 -25.72 6.00 -24.54
CA SER A 396 -24.98 7.06 -25.22
C SER A 396 -25.59 8.47 -25.08
N SER A 397 -26.81 8.58 -24.54
CA SER A 397 -27.44 9.87 -24.25
C SER A 397 -26.97 10.51 -22.94
N ASN A 398 -26.30 9.74 -22.08
CA ASN A 398 -25.73 10.24 -20.84
C ASN A 398 -24.40 10.99 -21.07
N ASP A 399 -24.00 11.77 -20.07
CA ASP A 399 -22.68 12.37 -20.04
C ASP A 399 -21.56 11.29 -20.07
N PRO A 400 -20.38 11.63 -20.62
CA PRO A 400 -19.21 10.78 -20.56
C PRO A 400 -18.93 10.24 -19.16
N ILE A 401 -18.62 8.95 -19.05
CA ILE A 401 -18.48 8.26 -17.76
C ILE A 401 -17.43 8.89 -16.85
N GLY A 402 -16.35 9.44 -17.40
CA GLY A 402 -15.34 10.17 -16.63
C GLY A 402 -15.90 11.34 -15.82
N GLN A 403 -17.07 11.88 -16.19
CA GLN A 403 -17.76 12.90 -15.40
C GLN A 403 -18.30 12.39 -14.05
N THR A 404 -18.46 11.09 -13.89
CA THR A 404 -18.93 10.48 -12.63
C THR A 404 -17.83 10.32 -11.58
N PHE A 405 -16.55 10.51 -11.96
CA PHE A 405 -15.42 10.27 -11.07
C PHE A 405 -15.40 11.14 -9.81
N PRO A 406 -15.69 12.46 -9.86
CA PRO A 406 -15.78 13.29 -8.65
C PRO A 406 -16.86 12.80 -7.68
N ASP A 407 -18.04 12.43 -8.19
CA ASP A 407 -19.13 11.91 -7.36
C ASP A 407 -18.73 10.58 -6.70
N TRP A 408 -18.04 9.70 -7.44
CA TRP A 408 -17.52 8.47 -6.86
C TRP A 408 -16.53 8.73 -5.73
N ILE A 409 -15.65 9.74 -5.83
CA ILE A 409 -14.76 10.13 -4.73
C ILE A 409 -15.58 10.53 -3.50
N LEU A 410 -16.62 11.35 -3.68
CA LEU A 410 -17.48 11.81 -2.59
C LEU A 410 -18.21 10.64 -1.92
N GLU A 411 -18.76 9.71 -2.71
CA GLU A 411 -19.43 8.50 -2.23
C GLU A 411 -18.47 7.54 -1.50
N ASN A 412 -17.20 7.54 -1.90
CA ASN A 412 -16.13 6.72 -1.32
C ASN A 412 -15.22 7.52 -0.35
N THR A 413 -15.78 8.54 0.30
CA THR A 413 -15.09 9.29 1.35
C THR A 413 -15.75 9.08 2.72
N VAL A 414 -14.95 8.71 3.73
CA VAL A 414 -15.38 8.58 5.12
C VAL A 414 -14.98 9.81 5.92
N LEU A 415 -15.91 10.35 6.72
CA LEU A 415 -15.64 11.43 7.67
C LEU A 415 -15.46 10.88 9.09
N THR A 416 -14.38 11.31 9.76
CA THR A 416 -14.06 10.94 11.14
C THR A 416 -13.42 12.12 11.88
N ASP A 417 -13.34 12.10 13.21
CA ASP A 417 -12.63 13.16 13.94
C ASP A 417 -11.12 12.98 13.85
N CYS A 418 -10.65 11.74 14.09
CA CYS A 418 -9.24 11.38 14.03
C CYS A 418 -9.02 10.15 13.14
N VAL A 419 -7.93 10.13 12.39
CA VAL A 419 -7.45 8.94 11.69
C VAL A 419 -6.08 8.52 12.26
N ILE A 420 -5.88 7.22 12.46
CA ILE A 420 -4.64 6.65 12.99
C ILE A 420 -4.03 5.75 11.92
N VAL A 421 -2.79 6.01 11.53
CA VAL A 421 -2.05 5.21 10.55
C VAL A 421 -1.00 4.35 11.27
N GLY A 422 -1.19 3.05 11.23
CA GLY A 422 -0.38 2.04 11.92
C GLY A 422 -1.12 1.44 13.12
N GLY A 423 -1.43 0.15 13.05
CA GLY A 423 -2.17 -0.63 14.03
C GLY A 423 -1.29 -1.43 14.99
N GLY A 424 -0.06 -0.99 15.23
CA GLY A 424 0.82 -1.55 16.26
C GLY A 424 0.51 -1.04 17.67
N MET A 425 1.50 -1.16 18.57
CA MET A 425 1.38 -0.74 19.97
C MET A 425 0.90 0.72 20.13
N ALA A 426 1.57 1.68 19.47
CA ALA A 426 1.25 3.09 19.65
C ALA A 426 -0.11 3.46 19.05
N GLY A 427 -0.47 2.88 17.90
CA GLY A 427 -1.77 3.14 17.26
C GLY A 427 -2.94 2.55 18.02
N THR A 428 -2.83 1.31 18.52
CA THR A 428 -3.88 0.69 19.35
C THR A 428 -4.03 1.42 20.70
N ALA A 429 -2.93 1.86 21.31
CA ALA A 429 -2.97 2.69 22.51
C ALA A 429 -3.61 4.06 22.27
N ALA A 430 -3.30 4.71 21.15
CA ALA A 430 -3.94 5.97 20.76
C ALA A 430 -5.44 5.79 20.46
N ALA A 431 -5.84 4.68 19.83
CA ALA A 431 -7.26 4.36 19.60
C ALA A 431 -8.03 4.18 20.92
N TYR A 432 -7.42 3.49 21.89
CA TYR A 432 -7.95 3.36 23.25
C TYR A 432 -8.11 4.74 23.92
N ALA A 433 -7.06 5.57 23.90
CA ALA A 433 -7.11 6.91 24.49
C ALA A 433 -8.15 7.82 23.81
N ASN A 434 -8.21 7.84 22.47
CA ASN A 434 -9.23 8.57 21.71
C ASN A 434 -10.65 8.14 22.07
N SER A 435 -10.87 6.83 22.24
CA SER A 435 -12.20 6.31 22.58
C SER A 435 -12.63 6.73 23.98
N LYS A 436 -11.70 6.78 24.95
CA LYS A 436 -11.97 7.34 26.29
C LYS A 436 -12.26 8.84 26.25
N ALA A 437 -11.63 9.56 25.32
CA ALA A 437 -11.88 10.97 25.09
C ALA A 437 -13.14 11.26 24.24
N GLY A 438 -13.89 10.24 23.82
CA GLY A 438 -15.11 10.42 23.02
C GLY A 438 -14.85 10.75 21.54
N ILE A 439 -13.64 10.51 21.03
CA ILE A 439 -13.21 10.91 19.69
C ILE A 439 -13.50 9.80 18.67
N LYS A 440 -14.29 10.13 17.64
CA LYS A 440 -14.56 9.19 16.56
C LYS A 440 -13.28 8.95 15.75
N THR A 441 -12.87 7.68 15.68
CA THR A 441 -11.56 7.30 15.17
C THR A 441 -11.67 6.25 14.07
N LEU A 442 -10.88 6.40 13.01
CA LEU A 442 -10.59 5.34 12.06
C LEU A 442 -9.12 4.94 12.19
N LEU A 443 -8.84 3.70 12.57
CA LEU A 443 -7.48 3.15 12.56
C LEU A 443 -7.30 2.32 11.29
N VAL A 444 -6.19 2.56 10.58
CA VAL A 444 -5.82 1.82 9.37
C VAL A 444 -4.47 1.12 9.56
N GLU A 445 -4.42 -0.15 9.20
CA GLU A 445 -3.26 -1.03 9.27
C GLU A 445 -3.08 -1.72 7.91
N GLN A 446 -1.85 -1.72 7.40
CA GLN A 446 -1.50 -2.36 6.14
C GLN A 446 -1.37 -3.88 6.27
N GLY A 447 -1.03 -4.38 7.46
CA GLY A 447 -0.97 -5.81 7.77
C GLY A 447 -2.34 -6.47 7.81
N ASP A 448 -2.34 -7.80 7.79
CA ASP A 448 -3.54 -8.65 7.83
C ASP A 448 -4.28 -8.59 9.18
N SER A 449 -3.59 -8.14 10.21
CA SER A 449 -4.01 -8.10 11.61
C SER A 449 -3.41 -6.87 12.29
N LEU A 450 -3.95 -6.50 13.45
CA LEU A 450 -3.34 -5.49 14.31
C LEU A 450 -2.10 -6.07 15.00
N ALA A 451 -1.06 -5.26 15.15
CA ALA A 451 0.26 -5.71 15.59
C ALA A 451 0.69 -7.01 14.87
N PRO A 452 0.71 -7.03 13.52
CA PRO A 452 0.99 -8.23 12.74
C PRO A 452 2.40 -8.76 13.05
N LYS A 453 2.72 -9.99 12.65
CA LYS A 453 4.04 -10.62 12.91
C LYS A 453 5.23 -9.77 12.45
N THR A 454 5.02 -8.94 11.44
CA THR A 454 5.98 -8.00 10.86
C THR A 454 6.22 -6.75 11.73
N ALA A 455 5.35 -6.44 12.68
CA ALA A 455 5.45 -5.26 13.54
C ALA A 455 6.38 -5.46 14.73
N SER A 456 7.06 -4.38 15.15
CA SER A 456 7.89 -4.35 16.37
C SER A 456 7.12 -4.65 17.67
N SER A 457 5.80 -4.56 17.64
CA SER A 457 4.91 -4.80 18.78
C SER A 457 4.44 -6.25 18.91
N ASN A 458 4.70 -7.11 17.92
CA ASN A 458 4.28 -8.51 17.95
C ASN A 458 5.10 -9.35 18.95
N GLY A 459 4.48 -10.42 19.44
CA GLY A 459 5.10 -11.46 20.24
C GLY A 459 4.46 -11.58 21.62
N ASP A 460 4.96 -12.54 22.40
CA ASP A 460 4.33 -12.95 23.64
C ASP A 460 4.47 -11.88 24.74
N SER A 461 5.69 -11.36 24.87
CA SER A 461 6.09 -10.58 26.04
C SER A 461 6.98 -9.37 25.73
N ARG A 462 6.85 -8.33 26.57
CA ARG A 462 7.73 -7.16 26.66
C ARG A 462 7.97 -6.80 28.12
N MET A 463 9.21 -6.50 28.53
CA MET A 463 9.50 -6.17 29.93
C MET A 463 8.91 -4.82 30.31
N TYR A 464 8.46 -4.67 31.56
CA TYR A 464 8.25 -3.38 32.21
C TYR A 464 9.14 -3.29 33.45
N ARG A 465 9.68 -2.10 33.74
CA ARG A 465 10.67 -1.87 34.80
C ARG A 465 10.77 -0.39 35.18
N GLN A 466 10.86 -0.06 36.46
CA GLN A 466 11.25 1.29 36.91
C GLN A 466 12.78 1.43 36.98
N MET A 467 13.52 0.32 36.99
CA MET A 467 14.97 0.24 37.09
C MET A 467 15.67 0.72 35.83
N TYR A 468 15.91 2.04 35.71
CA TYR A 468 16.62 2.71 34.61
C TYR A 468 17.85 3.46 35.13
N SER A 469 18.91 3.62 34.31
CA SER A 469 20.02 4.53 34.64
C SER A 469 19.65 6.02 34.53
N ASN A 470 18.50 6.32 33.92
CA ASN A 470 18.00 7.66 33.72
C ASN A 470 16.73 7.87 34.57
N PRO A 471 16.76 8.77 35.58
CA PRO A 471 15.63 9.03 36.46
C PRO A 471 14.33 9.39 35.72
N PHE A 472 14.42 10.09 34.59
CA PHE A 472 13.25 10.50 33.81
C PHE A 472 12.44 9.29 33.33
N PHE A 473 13.09 8.27 32.76
CA PHE A 473 12.39 7.05 32.29
C PHE A 473 11.82 6.23 33.46
N SER A 474 12.49 6.24 34.62
CA SER A 474 11.97 5.59 35.83
C SER A 474 10.66 6.24 36.32
N GLN A 475 10.63 7.58 36.36
CA GLN A 475 9.44 8.34 36.71
C GLN A 475 8.33 8.20 35.67
N MET A 476 8.68 8.23 34.38
CA MET A 476 7.75 7.96 33.27
C MET A 476 7.12 6.57 33.41
N GLN A 477 7.90 5.56 33.77
CA GLN A 477 7.37 4.20 33.94
C GLN A 477 6.37 4.15 35.10
N THR A 478 6.64 4.85 36.20
CA THR A 478 5.74 4.90 37.35
C THR A 478 4.33 5.35 36.92
N LYS A 479 4.26 6.44 36.14
CA LYS A 479 2.99 6.93 35.56
C LYS A 479 2.37 5.93 34.59
N ALA A 480 3.17 5.30 33.73
CA ALA A 480 2.68 4.30 32.80
C ALA A 480 2.09 3.06 33.49
N LEU A 481 2.69 2.60 34.60
CA LEU A 481 2.18 1.45 35.38
C LEU A 481 0.82 1.75 36.02
N ASP A 482 0.59 2.96 36.50
CA ASP A 482 -0.72 3.35 37.00
C ASP A 482 -1.77 3.33 35.88
N MET A 483 -1.42 3.76 34.68
CA MET A 483 -2.31 3.68 33.51
C MET A 483 -2.54 2.25 33.02
N TRP A 484 -1.55 1.37 33.12
CA TRP A 484 -1.72 -0.04 32.79
C TRP A 484 -2.72 -0.72 33.72
N LYS A 485 -2.67 -0.46 35.04
CA LYS A 485 -3.64 -1.00 35.99
C LYS A 485 -5.06 -0.60 35.64
N VAL A 486 -5.27 0.69 35.32
CA VAL A 486 -6.57 1.20 34.85
C VAL A 486 -7.00 0.50 33.56
N LEU A 487 -6.08 0.28 32.63
CA LEU A 487 -6.36 -0.40 31.37
C LEU A 487 -6.77 -1.87 31.60
N GLU A 488 -6.08 -2.62 32.47
CA GLU A 488 -6.45 -4.00 32.82
C GLU A 488 -7.85 -4.07 33.42
N GLU A 489 -8.18 -3.14 34.32
CA GLU A 489 -9.52 -3.02 34.93
C GLU A 489 -10.60 -2.74 33.88
N GLU A 490 -10.35 -1.79 32.96
CA GLU A 490 -11.29 -1.39 31.93
C GLU A 490 -11.47 -2.44 30.83
N CYS A 491 -10.41 -3.13 30.44
CA CYS A 491 -10.45 -4.20 29.45
C CYS A 491 -10.93 -5.55 30.04
N GLY A 492 -10.89 -5.70 31.37
CA GLY A 492 -11.21 -6.93 32.07
C GLY A 492 -10.25 -8.08 31.75
N GLU A 493 -8.98 -7.77 31.48
CA GLU A 493 -7.95 -8.75 31.13
C GLU A 493 -6.65 -8.47 31.89
N GLN A 494 -6.02 -9.53 32.40
CA GLN A 494 -4.68 -9.45 32.98
C GLN A 494 -3.64 -9.39 31.84
N LEU A 495 -2.92 -8.28 31.79
CA LEU A 495 -1.90 -7.94 30.81
C LEU A 495 -0.52 -7.78 31.44
N LEU A 496 -0.45 -7.36 32.71
CA LEU A 496 0.78 -7.27 33.50
C LEU A 496 0.97 -8.52 34.36
N HIS A 497 2.17 -9.07 34.29
CA HIS A 497 2.61 -10.16 35.16
C HIS A 497 3.91 -9.76 35.83
N GLN A 498 3.91 -9.74 37.17
CA GLN A 498 5.07 -9.40 37.97
C GLN A 498 5.95 -10.64 38.17
N ASN A 499 7.17 -10.58 37.63
CA ASN A 499 8.15 -11.67 37.71
C ASN A 499 9.50 -11.20 38.29
N GLY A 500 9.62 -9.92 38.64
CA GLY A 500 10.86 -9.21 38.91
C GLY A 500 11.74 -9.03 37.66
N LEU A 501 12.87 -8.35 37.83
CA LEU A 501 13.88 -8.17 36.79
C LEU A 501 15.27 -8.05 37.41
N LEU A 502 16.21 -8.87 36.93
CA LEU A 502 17.62 -8.82 37.29
C LEU A 502 18.44 -8.16 36.17
N PHE A 503 19.16 -7.08 36.46
CA PHE A 503 20.32 -6.68 35.66
C PHE A 503 21.56 -7.31 36.29
N TYR A 504 22.37 -8.03 35.51
CA TYR A 504 23.61 -8.61 36.02
C TYR A 504 24.70 -8.73 34.94
N GLY A 505 25.94 -8.90 35.39
CA GLY A 505 27.07 -9.12 34.50
C GLY A 505 28.26 -8.25 34.87
N GLU A 506 29.03 -7.88 33.85
CA GLU A 506 30.23 -7.08 33.94
C GLU A 506 29.91 -5.57 33.96
N ASP A 507 30.90 -4.75 34.34
CA ASP A 507 30.77 -3.29 34.23
C ASP A 507 31.05 -2.83 32.80
N THR A 508 29.97 -2.66 32.04
CA THR A 508 30.00 -2.33 30.60
C THR A 508 30.01 -0.83 30.31
N LYS A 509 29.92 0.03 31.34
CA LYS A 509 29.38 1.40 31.20
C LYS A 509 27.93 1.38 30.68
N GLU A 510 27.36 2.56 30.40
CA GLU A 510 25.96 2.70 29.96
C GLU A 510 25.74 2.12 28.56
N THR A 511 24.77 1.22 28.45
CA THR A 511 24.22 0.72 27.18
C THR A 511 22.87 1.40 26.87
N VAL A 512 22.22 0.97 25.79
CA VAL A 512 20.85 1.40 25.46
C VAL A 512 19.87 1.17 26.62
N GLU A 513 19.94 0.02 27.30
CA GLU A 513 19.06 -0.29 28.43
C GLU A 513 19.55 0.29 29.78
N GLY A 514 20.81 0.71 29.85
CA GLY A 514 21.47 1.29 31.01
C GLY A 514 22.69 0.49 31.45
N SER A 515 22.97 0.45 32.76
CA SER A 515 24.01 -0.39 33.35
C SER A 515 23.58 -0.85 34.74
N VAL A 516 24.21 -1.90 35.28
CA VAL A 516 23.94 -2.38 36.65
C VAL A 516 24.14 -1.24 37.66
N GLN A 517 25.24 -0.51 37.56
CA GLN A 517 25.57 0.55 38.52
C GLN A 517 24.74 1.82 38.31
N GLY A 518 24.47 2.20 37.05
CA GLY A 518 23.62 3.35 36.72
C GLY A 518 22.18 3.15 37.18
N ALA A 519 21.61 1.97 36.92
CA ALA A 519 20.27 1.63 37.35
C ALA A 519 20.17 1.60 38.89
N ARG A 520 21.14 0.99 39.58
CA ARG A 520 21.21 1.02 41.04
C ARG A 520 21.25 2.44 41.60
N ASN A 521 22.08 3.32 41.03
CA ASN A 521 22.20 4.70 41.49
C ASN A 521 20.86 5.44 41.41
N THR A 522 20.17 5.30 40.27
CA THR A 522 18.85 5.92 40.06
C THR A 522 17.80 5.33 40.99
N MET A 523 17.75 4.00 41.15
CA MET A 523 16.82 3.34 42.08
C MET A 523 17.02 3.85 43.51
N LYS A 524 18.28 4.00 43.95
CA LYS A 524 18.62 4.57 45.27
C LYS A 524 18.23 6.04 45.39
N GLU A 525 18.51 6.85 44.37
CA GLU A 525 18.15 8.28 44.34
C GLU A 525 16.64 8.49 44.46
N LEU A 526 15.85 7.69 43.73
CA LEU A 526 14.39 7.77 43.72
C LEU A 526 13.72 7.03 44.89
N GLY A 527 14.50 6.33 45.75
CA GLY A 527 13.98 5.56 46.87
C GLY A 527 13.15 4.33 46.46
N LEU A 528 13.41 3.77 45.28
CA LEU A 528 12.71 2.60 44.76
C LEU A 528 13.26 1.30 45.38
N PRO A 529 12.41 0.33 45.77
CA PRO A 529 12.87 -0.95 46.31
C PRO A 529 13.76 -1.71 45.33
N HIS A 530 14.96 -2.10 45.77
CA HIS A 530 15.89 -2.90 44.98
C HIS A 530 16.81 -3.71 45.88
N GLU A 531 17.28 -4.85 45.35
CA GLU A 531 18.34 -5.66 45.94
C GLU A 531 19.62 -5.53 45.11
N TYR A 532 20.77 -5.41 45.76
CA TYR A 532 22.07 -5.32 45.07
C TYR A 532 22.97 -6.48 45.46
N PHE A 533 23.51 -7.16 44.45
CA PHE A 533 24.43 -8.28 44.59
C PHE A 533 25.84 -7.83 44.24
N THR A 534 26.77 -7.99 45.20
CA THR A 534 28.17 -7.59 45.04
C THR A 534 29.03 -8.63 44.32
N SER A 535 28.52 -9.85 44.10
CA SER A 535 29.28 -10.95 43.50
C SER A 535 28.37 -11.94 42.77
N GLY A 536 28.95 -12.68 41.82
CA GLY A 536 28.27 -13.77 41.11
C GLY A 536 27.79 -14.89 42.03
N ASN A 537 28.49 -15.15 43.15
CA ASN A 537 28.05 -16.11 44.15
C ASN A 537 26.73 -15.70 44.84
N ALA A 538 26.56 -14.42 45.16
CA ALA A 538 25.32 -13.92 45.74
C ALA A 538 24.15 -13.99 44.75
N ILE A 539 24.42 -13.74 43.46
CA ILE A 539 23.42 -13.92 42.39
C ILE A 539 23.02 -15.40 42.29
N PHE A 540 23.99 -16.32 42.32
CA PHE A 540 23.74 -17.77 42.24
C PHE A 540 22.90 -18.26 43.42
N GLU A 541 23.16 -17.77 44.64
CA GLU A 541 22.38 -18.12 45.84
C GLU A 541 20.91 -17.71 45.70
N ARG A 542 20.63 -16.57 45.06
CA ARG A 542 19.26 -16.08 44.81
C ARG A 542 18.61 -16.74 43.60
N PHE A 543 19.37 -16.93 42.52
CA PHE A 543 18.92 -17.41 41.22
C PHE A 543 19.80 -18.58 40.76
N PRO A 544 19.61 -19.78 41.33
CA PRO A 544 20.49 -20.94 41.10
C PRO A 544 20.43 -21.48 39.66
N ALA A 545 19.47 -21.04 38.85
CA ALA A 545 19.39 -21.37 37.44
C ALA A 545 20.47 -20.69 36.59
N LEU A 546 21.05 -19.58 37.05
CA LEU A 546 22.09 -18.83 36.33
C LEU A 546 23.48 -19.28 36.75
N LYS A 547 24.37 -19.55 35.80
CA LYS A 547 25.78 -19.92 36.03
C LYS A 547 26.64 -18.71 36.39
N THR A 548 26.44 -18.15 37.58
CA THR A 548 27.20 -16.98 38.06
C THR A 548 28.21 -17.31 39.16
N ARG A 549 28.37 -18.59 39.53
CA ARG A 549 29.33 -18.97 40.57
C ARG A 549 30.77 -18.66 40.13
N ASP A 550 31.54 -18.08 41.04
CA ASP A 550 32.94 -17.71 40.84
C ASP A 550 33.21 -16.71 39.70
N THR A 551 32.16 -16.05 39.19
CA THR A 551 32.30 -14.99 38.19
C THR A 551 32.48 -13.61 38.86
N PRO A 552 33.09 -12.63 38.17
CA PRO A 552 33.25 -11.27 38.69
C PRO A 552 31.95 -10.44 38.64
N TYR A 553 30.80 -11.06 38.36
CA TYR A 553 29.58 -10.32 38.08
C TYR A 553 29.02 -9.62 39.31
N SER A 554 28.32 -8.52 39.06
CA SER A 554 27.46 -7.84 40.02
C SER A 554 26.05 -7.76 39.46
N GLY A 555 25.06 -7.43 40.30
CA GLY A 555 23.70 -7.32 39.83
C GLY A 555 22.81 -6.42 40.69
N VAL A 556 21.71 -5.96 40.09
CA VAL A 556 20.64 -5.22 40.75
C VAL A 556 19.30 -5.82 40.35
N TYR A 557 18.42 -6.05 41.32
CA TYR A 557 17.13 -6.69 41.13
C TYR A 557 15.98 -5.78 41.57
N GLU A 558 15.00 -5.62 40.68
CA GLU A 558 13.73 -4.94 40.93
C GLU A 558 12.61 -6.01 41.03
N GLU A 559 12.07 -6.22 42.23
CA GLU A 559 11.01 -7.23 42.46
C GLU A 559 9.68 -6.84 41.80
N THR A 560 9.41 -5.53 41.68
CA THR A 560 8.17 -4.97 41.12
C THR A 560 8.13 -4.99 39.60
N ALA A 561 9.22 -5.32 38.93
CA ALA A 561 9.27 -5.43 37.48
C ALA A 561 8.59 -6.71 36.97
N GLY A 562 8.41 -6.80 35.65
CA GLY A 562 7.79 -7.97 35.05
C GLY A 562 7.63 -7.87 33.55
N HIS A 563 6.60 -8.52 33.01
CA HIS A 563 6.29 -8.46 31.58
C HIS A 563 4.85 -8.09 31.30
N VAL A 564 4.66 -7.45 30.16
CA VAL A 564 3.37 -7.21 29.51
C VAL A 564 3.13 -8.33 28.50
N ARG A 565 1.92 -8.90 28.47
CA ARG A 565 1.45 -9.79 27.40
C ARG A 565 1.22 -8.96 26.13
N ALA A 566 2.21 -8.91 25.23
CA ALA A 566 2.33 -7.83 24.25
C ALA A 566 1.24 -7.85 23.16
N SER A 567 1.09 -8.96 22.43
CA SER A 567 0.00 -9.07 21.44
C SER A 567 -1.38 -9.00 22.10
N ALA A 568 -1.54 -9.55 23.31
CA ALA A 568 -2.79 -9.47 24.08
C ALA A 568 -3.15 -8.02 24.46
N ALA A 569 -2.17 -7.21 24.88
CA ALA A 569 -2.39 -5.81 25.22
C ALA A 569 -2.86 -4.98 24.01
N CYS A 570 -2.25 -5.18 22.84
CA CYS A 570 -2.71 -4.52 21.60
C CYS A 570 -4.15 -4.92 21.25
N ALA A 571 -4.47 -6.22 21.37
CA ALA A 571 -5.81 -6.73 21.13
C ALA A 571 -6.84 -6.20 22.14
N ALA A 572 -6.49 -6.12 23.42
CA ALA A 572 -7.35 -5.59 24.48
C ALA A 572 -7.69 -4.11 24.25
N MET A 573 -6.67 -3.28 23.96
CA MET A 573 -6.88 -1.87 23.62
C MET A 573 -7.76 -1.69 22.38
N ALA A 574 -7.53 -2.49 21.34
CA ALA A 574 -8.33 -2.45 20.13
C ALA A 574 -9.78 -2.88 20.36
N LYS A 575 -9.99 -3.95 21.14
CA LYS A 575 -11.31 -4.44 21.54
C LYS A 575 -12.07 -3.38 22.34
N PHE A 576 -11.42 -2.76 23.32
CA PHE A 576 -12.03 -1.68 24.11
C PHE A 576 -12.47 -0.52 23.20
N ALA A 577 -11.58 -0.04 22.33
CA ALA A 577 -11.85 1.07 21.42
C ALA A 577 -13.04 0.80 20.48
N THR A 578 -13.15 -0.43 19.96
CA THR A 578 -14.24 -0.82 19.06
C THR A 578 -15.56 -1.06 19.78
N GLN A 579 -15.54 -1.57 21.02
CA GLN A 579 -16.75 -1.85 21.81
C GLN A 579 -17.54 -0.58 22.17
N LEU A 580 -16.89 0.57 22.29
CA LEU A 580 -17.57 1.85 22.52
C LEU A 580 -18.27 2.40 21.27
N GLY A 581 -18.09 1.78 20.10
CA GLY A 581 -18.67 2.22 18.82
C GLY A 581 -18.04 3.50 18.24
N LEU A 582 -16.98 4.02 18.87
CA LEU A 582 -16.28 5.24 18.46
C LEU A 582 -15.08 4.96 17.54
N CYS A 583 -14.53 3.74 17.57
CA CYS A 583 -13.40 3.37 16.72
C CYS A 583 -13.79 2.29 15.70
N LYS A 584 -13.52 2.56 14.42
CA LYS A 584 -13.49 1.54 13.36
C LYS A 584 -12.04 1.22 13.02
N MET A 585 -11.75 -0.04 12.73
CA MET A 585 -10.41 -0.50 12.38
C MET A 585 -10.46 -1.20 11.02
N LEU A 586 -9.49 -0.90 10.17
CA LEU A 586 -9.32 -1.51 8.84
C LEU A 586 -7.93 -2.12 8.75
N THR A 587 -7.85 -3.41 8.44
CA THR A 587 -6.60 -4.13 8.12
C THR A 587 -6.49 -4.33 6.61
N ASN A 588 -5.33 -4.78 6.12
CA ASN A 588 -5.01 -4.89 4.70
C ASN A 588 -5.18 -3.57 3.93
N CYS A 589 -4.96 -2.45 4.63
CA CYS A 589 -5.21 -1.09 4.15
C CYS A 589 -3.92 -0.27 4.18
N GLU A 590 -3.19 -0.30 3.08
CA GLU A 590 -2.03 0.56 2.85
C GLU A 590 -2.51 2.00 2.53
N VAL A 591 -1.92 2.99 3.21
CA VAL A 591 -2.12 4.40 2.90
C VAL A 591 -1.19 4.79 1.74
N THR A 592 -1.75 5.28 0.65
CA THR A 592 -1.00 5.63 -0.56
C THR A 592 -0.83 7.13 -0.76
N ASP A 593 -1.67 7.94 -0.09
CA ASP A 593 -1.59 9.39 -0.11
C ASP A 593 -2.06 10.01 1.21
N ILE A 594 -1.42 11.12 1.61
CA ILE A 594 -1.77 11.94 2.77
C ILE A 594 -1.62 13.40 2.36
N ARG A 595 -2.67 14.19 2.57
CA ARG A 595 -2.72 15.62 2.26
C ARG A 595 -3.27 16.37 3.45
N CYS A 596 -2.65 17.49 3.79
CA CYS A 596 -3.13 18.39 4.84
C CYS A 596 -3.56 19.69 4.17
N SER A 597 -4.71 20.22 4.57
CA SER A 597 -5.22 21.49 4.07
C SER A 597 -4.53 22.67 4.78
N ASP A 598 -4.16 23.68 4.01
CA ASP A 598 -3.69 24.98 4.51
C ASP A 598 -4.85 25.91 4.93
N GLU A 599 -6.09 25.48 4.72
CA GLU A 599 -7.28 26.24 5.09
C GLU A 599 -7.46 26.31 6.63
N LYS A 600 -8.33 27.22 7.07
CA LYS A 600 -8.58 27.48 8.51
C LYS A 600 -8.95 26.25 9.33
N ASP A 601 -9.51 25.22 8.69
CA ASP A 601 -10.00 24.01 9.36
C ASP A 601 -8.92 22.91 9.47
N HIS A 602 -7.75 23.10 8.84
CA HIS A 602 -6.59 22.20 8.88
C HIS A 602 -6.93 20.72 8.65
N LEU A 603 -7.91 20.40 7.79
CA LEU A 603 -8.33 19.01 7.59
C LEU A 603 -7.21 18.14 7.00
N VAL A 604 -7.20 16.86 7.37
CA VAL A 604 -6.32 15.84 6.80
C VAL A 604 -7.13 14.88 5.94
N THR A 605 -6.65 14.65 4.73
CA THR A 605 -7.19 13.65 3.81
C THR A 605 -6.17 12.53 3.65
N ILE A 606 -6.56 11.29 3.91
CA ILE A 606 -5.77 10.11 3.53
C ILE A 606 -6.50 9.33 2.43
N VAL A 607 -5.74 8.69 1.55
CA VAL A 607 -6.24 7.78 0.53
C VAL A 607 -5.64 6.40 0.75
N LEU A 608 -6.50 5.39 0.79
CA LEU A 608 -6.10 3.98 0.88
C LEU A 608 -5.85 3.40 -0.50
N LYS A 609 -5.09 2.32 -0.56
CA LYS A 609 -4.68 1.64 -1.80
C LYS A 609 -5.85 1.24 -2.69
N ASP A 610 -6.98 0.90 -2.09
CA ASP A 610 -8.21 0.53 -2.79
C ASP A 610 -9.01 1.73 -3.33
N GLY A 611 -8.60 2.96 -3.01
CA GLY A 611 -9.23 4.21 -3.43
C GLY A 611 -10.13 4.85 -2.38
N LEU A 612 -10.41 4.17 -1.26
CA LEU A 612 -11.20 4.76 -0.17
C LEU A 612 -10.48 5.99 0.39
N SER A 613 -11.21 7.09 0.51
CA SER A 613 -10.71 8.34 1.07
C SER A 613 -11.22 8.54 2.48
N VAL A 614 -10.44 9.19 3.33
CA VAL A 614 -10.83 9.53 4.69
C VAL A 614 -10.46 10.97 4.96
N ILE A 615 -11.43 11.78 5.37
CA ILE A 615 -11.20 13.15 5.82
C ILE A 615 -11.37 13.20 7.34
N ALA A 616 -10.38 13.76 8.02
CA ALA A 616 -10.33 13.89 9.46
C ALA A 616 -9.88 15.28 9.91
N LYS A 617 -10.20 15.63 11.16
CA LYS A 617 -9.70 16.87 11.80
C LYS A 617 -8.25 16.72 12.26
N SER A 618 -7.84 15.50 12.61
CA SER A 618 -6.48 15.19 13.03
C SER A 618 -6.01 13.83 12.55
N LEU A 619 -4.69 13.66 12.54
CA LEU A 619 -4.00 12.43 12.13
C LEU A 619 -2.98 12.04 13.20
N ILE A 620 -2.94 10.75 13.53
CA ILE A 620 -1.87 10.16 14.34
C ILE A 620 -1.08 9.19 13.45
N LEU A 621 0.20 9.49 13.26
CA LEU A 621 1.16 8.64 12.57
C LEU A 621 1.88 7.75 13.59
N ALA A 622 1.63 6.44 13.53
CA ALA A 622 2.33 5.42 14.30
C ALA A 622 2.92 4.29 13.41
N PRO A 623 3.64 4.60 12.31
CA PRO A 623 4.07 3.61 11.32
C PRO A 623 5.32 2.80 11.73
N GLY A 624 5.84 2.92 12.95
CA GLY A 624 7.01 2.15 13.40
C GLY A 624 8.24 2.36 12.51
N ALA A 625 8.85 1.25 12.03
CA ALA A 625 10.04 1.27 11.17
C ALA A 625 9.82 2.01 9.83
N TRP A 626 8.58 2.19 9.40
CA TRP A 626 8.21 2.85 8.13
C TRP A 626 8.00 4.36 8.28
N THR A 627 8.40 4.96 9.41
CA THR A 627 8.26 6.40 9.66
C THR A 627 8.85 7.25 8.55
N ASN A 628 10.10 7.00 8.15
CA ASN A 628 10.76 7.81 7.12
C ASN A 628 10.12 7.60 5.73
N HIS A 629 9.57 6.41 5.43
CA HIS A 629 8.83 6.20 4.18
C HIS A 629 7.62 7.15 4.10
N ILE A 630 6.81 7.21 5.16
CA ILE A 630 5.63 8.09 5.22
C ILE A 630 6.05 9.57 5.20
N LEU A 631 7.04 9.95 6.02
CA LEU A 631 7.48 11.35 6.12
C LEU A 631 8.10 11.88 4.81
N GLN A 632 8.94 11.09 4.14
CA GLN A 632 9.56 11.50 2.88
C GLN A 632 8.51 11.62 1.78
N ARG A 633 7.60 10.65 1.70
CA ARG A 633 6.61 10.57 0.63
C ARG A 633 5.56 11.68 0.69
N HIS A 634 5.07 12.01 1.89
CA HIS A 634 3.91 12.90 2.04
C HIS A 634 4.25 14.28 2.63
N PHE A 635 5.40 14.42 3.30
CA PHE A 635 5.74 15.65 4.01
C PHE A 635 7.12 16.22 3.62
N ASP A 636 7.89 15.53 2.75
CA ASP A 636 9.26 15.90 2.36
C ASP A 636 10.21 16.07 3.57
N MET A 637 9.97 15.23 4.58
CA MET A 637 10.70 15.21 5.86
C MET A 637 11.45 13.88 6.01
N ILE A 638 12.60 13.91 6.68
CA ILE A 638 13.31 12.70 7.09
C ILE A 638 13.90 12.89 8.49
N LEU A 639 13.81 11.85 9.31
CA LEU A 639 14.44 11.76 10.63
C LEU A 639 15.69 10.89 10.57
N ASP A 640 16.62 11.13 11.49
CA ASP A 640 17.83 10.31 11.64
C ASP A 640 17.49 9.06 12.48
N LEU A 641 16.94 8.06 11.79
CA LEU A 641 16.50 6.79 12.37
C LEU A 641 17.36 5.65 11.85
N ASP A 642 17.85 4.82 12.76
CA ASP A 642 18.57 3.59 12.44
C ASP A 642 17.66 2.38 12.70
N ILE A 643 17.49 1.52 11.70
CA ILE A 643 16.63 0.33 11.82
C ILE A 643 17.49 -0.88 12.14
N TRP A 644 17.30 -1.47 13.32
CA TRP A 644 18.05 -2.66 13.75
C TRP A 644 17.22 -3.93 13.54
N ARG A 645 17.88 -4.99 13.11
CA ARG A 645 17.34 -6.35 13.06
C ARG A 645 17.60 -7.05 14.39
N ILE A 646 16.57 -7.19 15.22
CA ILE A 646 16.71 -7.79 16.55
C ILE A 646 16.24 -9.24 16.54
N HIS A 647 17.15 -10.13 16.89
CA HIS A 647 16.90 -11.56 16.97
C HIS A 647 16.43 -11.96 18.36
N TRP A 648 15.43 -12.82 18.41
CA TRP A 648 14.98 -13.46 19.63
C TRP A 648 14.46 -14.86 19.31
N ALA A 649 14.52 -15.75 20.30
CA ALA A 649 14.26 -17.15 20.14
C ALA A 649 13.67 -17.75 21.40
N HIS A 650 12.96 -18.85 21.22
CA HIS A 650 12.46 -19.65 22.32
C HIS A 650 13.32 -20.88 22.53
N TYR A 651 13.56 -21.22 23.79
CA TYR A 651 14.34 -22.36 24.21
C TYR A 651 13.54 -23.25 25.14
N GLU A 652 13.50 -24.54 24.83
CA GLU A 652 13.01 -25.57 25.74
C GLU A 652 14.07 -25.83 26.81
N ILE A 653 13.65 -25.80 28.08
CA ILE A 653 14.49 -26.09 29.24
C ILE A 653 13.87 -27.18 30.11
N ASP A 654 14.68 -27.76 30.99
CA ASP A 654 14.23 -28.73 31.99
C ASP A 654 13.15 -28.11 32.91
N ALA A 655 12.06 -28.84 33.14
CA ALA A 655 10.90 -28.34 33.88
C ALA A 655 11.21 -27.95 35.34
N CYS A 656 12.28 -28.47 35.93
CA CYS A 656 12.73 -28.13 37.29
C CYS A 656 13.49 -26.79 37.37
N VAL A 657 13.91 -26.22 36.24
CA VAL A 657 14.67 -24.96 36.20
C VAL A 657 13.70 -23.78 36.21
N ASP A 658 14.01 -22.75 36.99
CA ASP A 658 13.28 -21.49 37.04
C ASP A 658 14.22 -20.33 36.70
N VAL A 659 14.18 -19.89 35.45
CA VAL A 659 15.06 -18.84 34.93
C VAL A 659 14.43 -17.48 35.25
N PRO A 660 15.14 -16.55 35.91
CA PRO A 660 14.59 -15.23 36.19
C PRO A 660 14.46 -14.41 34.91
N GLN A 661 13.58 -13.42 34.92
CA GLN A 661 13.63 -12.35 33.91
C GLN A 661 14.89 -11.52 34.14
N SER A 662 15.70 -11.31 33.10
CA SER A 662 16.97 -10.61 33.28
C SER A 662 17.51 -9.93 32.02
N PHE A 663 18.39 -8.96 32.22
CA PHE A 663 19.38 -8.52 31.22
C PHE A 663 20.79 -8.89 31.68
N PHE A 664 21.59 -9.38 30.74
CA PHE A 664 23.00 -9.68 30.93
C PHE A 664 23.87 -8.69 30.17
N PHE A 665 24.85 -8.10 30.87
CA PHE A 665 25.77 -7.09 30.36
C PHE A 665 27.19 -7.68 30.27
N ARG A 666 27.75 -7.75 29.07
CA ARG A 666 29.12 -8.19 28.76
C ARG A 666 29.94 -7.04 28.18
N LYS A 667 31.19 -6.94 28.59
CA LYS A 667 32.08 -5.83 28.26
C LYS A 667 32.58 -5.89 26.81
N GLU A 668 32.47 -4.77 26.11
CA GLU A 668 32.79 -4.62 24.68
C GLU A 668 34.19 -5.15 24.28
N SER A 669 35.19 -5.04 25.15
CA SER A 669 36.55 -5.57 24.92
C SER A 669 36.60 -7.08 24.66
N ASP A 670 35.59 -7.79 25.15
CA ASP A 670 35.51 -9.24 25.14
C ASP A 670 34.47 -9.76 24.13
N CYS A 671 33.83 -8.85 23.39
CA CYS A 671 32.65 -9.16 22.59
C CYS A 671 32.96 -9.47 21.10
N GLY A 672 34.00 -8.89 20.48
CA GLY A 672 34.25 -9.14 19.05
C GLY A 672 33.03 -8.78 18.18
N ASN A 673 32.35 -9.77 17.58
CA ASN A 673 31.09 -9.59 16.82
C ASN A 673 29.83 -9.71 17.70
N ASP A 674 29.96 -10.15 18.95
CA ASP A 674 28.93 -10.06 19.97
C ASP A 674 28.75 -8.58 20.36
N GLY A 675 27.52 -8.12 20.61
CA GLY A 675 27.29 -6.76 21.12
C GLY A 675 27.05 -6.71 22.62
N GLY A 676 27.12 -7.86 23.30
CA GLY A 676 27.27 -7.95 24.75
C GLY A 676 26.03 -7.63 25.58
N LEU A 677 24.84 -7.51 24.98
CA LEU A 677 23.60 -7.28 25.71
C LEU A 677 22.55 -8.34 25.34
N TYR A 678 22.16 -9.15 26.30
CA TYR A 678 21.18 -10.23 26.13
C TYR A 678 20.07 -10.10 27.17
N TYR A 679 18.91 -10.67 26.87
CA TYR A 679 17.82 -10.76 27.83
C TYR A 679 17.18 -12.15 27.90
N PHE A 680 16.71 -12.49 29.09
CA PHE A 680 15.88 -13.67 29.37
C PHE A 680 14.48 -13.24 29.80
N PHE A 681 13.49 -13.97 29.30
CA PHE A 681 12.12 -14.00 29.81
C PHE A 681 11.83 -15.39 30.38
N PRO A 682 11.20 -15.47 31.56
CA PRO A 682 10.83 -16.73 32.19
C PRO A 682 9.73 -17.45 31.42
N ALA A 683 9.48 -18.72 31.76
CA ALA A 683 8.44 -19.52 31.11
C ALA A 683 7.01 -19.00 31.31
N THR A 684 6.77 -18.18 32.33
CA THR A 684 5.48 -17.48 32.51
C THR A 684 5.25 -16.36 31.50
N ALA A 685 6.28 -15.98 30.72
CA ALA A 685 6.22 -14.89 29.73
C ALA A 685 6.17 -15.39 28.28
N THR A 686 5.94 -16.69 28.07
CA THR A 686 5.95 -17.36 26.76
C THR A 686 4.72 -18.22 26.54
N GLU A 687 3.65 -18.00 27.31
CA GLU A 687 2.42 -18.82 27.27
C GLU A 687 1.70 -18.80 25.91
N SER A 688 1.95 -17.77 25.08
CA SER A 688 1.41 -17.67 23.71
C SER A 688 2.36 -18.20 22.63
N CYS A 689 3.53 -18.75 22.99
CA CYS A 689 4.45 -19.38 22.05
C CYS A 689 3.80 -20.62 21.42
N ALA A 690 3.94 -20.79 20.10
CA ALA A 690 3.36 -21.92 19.37
C ALA A 690 3.90 -23.29 19.84
N ALA A 691 5.13 -23.31 20.39
CA ALA A 691 5.76 -24.52 20.93
C ALA A 691 5.38 -24.82 22.40
N PHE A 692 4.54 -23.99 23.04
CA PHE A 692 4.13 -24.20 24.42
C PHE A 692 3.38 -25.53 24.60
N THR A 693 3.79 -26.31 25.59
CA THR A 693 3.03 -27.48 26.05
C THR A 693 3.04 -27.51 27.58
N PRO A 694 1.96 -27.96 28.25
CA PRO A 694 1.87 -27.92 29.71
C PRO A 694 2.99 -28.67 30.46
N ASN A 695 3.67 -29.61 29.79
CA ASN A 695 4.71 -30.46 30.38
C ASN A 695 6.15 -29.96 30.11
N LYS A 696 6.32 -28.86 29.37
CA LYS A 696 7.63 -28.30 29.01
C LYS A 696 7.70 -26.83 29.41
N LYS A 697 8.85 -26.39 29.91
CA LYS A 697 9.11 -24.96 30.14
C LYS A 697 9.82 -24.38 28.93
N ILE A 698 9.27 -23.31 28.38
CA ILE A 698 9.83 -22.57 27.25
C ILE A 698 10.24 -21.19 27.74
N ILE A 699 11.51 -20.81 27.63
CA ILE A 699 11.96 -19.44 27.92
C ILE A 699 12.15 -18.67 26.62
N LYS A 700 12.15 -17.34 26.71
CA LYS A 700 12.51 -16.48 25.58
C LYS A 700 13.84 -15.80 25.84
N VAL A 701 14.68 -15.79 24.81
CA VAL A 701 16.03 -15.21 24.84
C VAL A 701 16.15 -14.27 23.65
N GLY A 702 16.80 -13.13 23.81
CA GLY A 702 17.07 -12.26 22.69
C GLY A 702 18.30 -11.40 22.90
N VAL A 703 18.78 -10.85 21.78
CA VAL A 703 19.86 -9.87 21.76
C VAL A 703 19.27 -8.47 21.86
N ASP A 704 20.02 -7.54 22.42
CA ASP A 704 19.65 -6.11 22.46
C ASP A 704 20.83 -5.22 22.03
N PHE A 705 21.37 -5.57 20.87
CA PHE A 705 22.42 -4.83 20.20
C PHE A 705 22.24 -4.94 18.68
N LYS A 706 22.94 -4.09 17.96
CA LYS A 706 22.90 -4.04 16.51
C LYS A 706 23.61 -5.28 15.92
N THR A 707 22.88 -6.14 15.21
CA THR A 707 23.44 -7.40 14.66
C THR A 707 23.88 -7.31 13.19
N THR A 708 23.62 -6.21 12.50
CA THR A 708 24.01 -5.96 11.10
C THR A 708 24.43 -4.52 10.92
N GLU A 709 25.14 -4.20 9.84
CA GLU A 709 25.20 -2.80 9.39
C GLU A 709 23.78 -2.29 9.06
N SER A 710 23.59 -0.97 9.09
CA SER A 710 22.27 -0.35 8.88
C SER A 710 21.64 -0.86 7.58
N VAL A 711 20.42 -1.40 7.68
CA VAL A 711 19.61 -1.69 6.48
C VAL A 711 19.16 -0.37 5.85
N ASP A 712 19.05 -0.36 4.52
CA ASP A 712 18.39 0.73 3.81
C ASP A 712 17.01 1.00 4.44
N VAL A 713 16.59 2.27 4.45
CA VAL A 713 15.29 2.67 4.99
C VAL A 713 14.20 1.83 4.31
N PRO A 714 13.50 0.94 5.04
CA PRO A 714 12.51 0.07 4.43
C PRO A 714 11.38 0.92 3.85
N ARG A 715 11.09 0.74 2.56
CA ARG A 715 10.03 1.49 1.85
C ARG A 715 8.69 0.77 1.92
N SER A 716 8.68 -0.49 2.35
CA SER A 716 7.48 -1.29 2.60
C SER A 716 7.73 -2.29 3.74
N MET A 717 6.67 -2.95 4.25
CA MET A 717 6.88 -4.07 5.20
C MET A 717 7.69 -5.20 4.59
N ASN A 718 7.53 -5.44 3.29
CA ASN A 718 8.21 -6.53 2.60
C ASN A 718 9.70 -6.25 2.35
N ASP A 719 10.14 -5.00 2.53
CA ASP A 719 11.54 -4.60 2.34
C ASP A 719 12.40 -4.91 3.57
N PHE A 720 11.79 -5.23 4.71
CA PHE A 720 12.53 -5.60 5.91
C PHE A 720 12.87 -7.09 5.88
N GLU A 721 14.14 -7.42 6.11
CA GLU A 721 14.60 -8.81 6.18
C GLU A 721 14.24 -9.45 7.53
N TYR A 722 13.17 -10.26 7.53
CA TYR A 722 12.70 -11.02 8.69
C TYR A 722 13.43 -12.36 8.88
N ASP A 723 14.31 -12.73 7.96
CA ASP A 723 15.09 -13.97 8.06
C ASP A 723 16.12 -13.89 9.19
N THR A 724 16.30 -15.01 9.88
CA THR A 724 17.28 -15.12 10.96
C THR A 724 18.70 -15.29 10.42
N MET A 725 19.67 -14.72 11.11
CA MET A 725 21.09 -14.84 10.80
C MET A 725 21.74 -16.00 11.57
N PRO A 726 22.28 -17.04 10.90
CA PRO A 726 22.89 -18.19 11.57
C PRO A 726 23.98 -17.84 12.60
N GLU A 727 24.77 -16.81 12.33
CA GLU A 727 25.82 -16.31 13.21
C GLU A 727 25.27 -15.71 14.51
N VAL A 728 24.15 -14.96 14.44
CA VAL A 728 23.49 -14.40 15.63
C VAL A 728 22.81 -15.51 16.43
N LEU A 729 22.20 -16.48 15.73
CA LEU A 729 21.62 -17.66 16.34
C LEU A 729 22.67 -18.48 17.11
N GLN A 730 23.88 -18.60 16.58
CA GLN A 730 24.99 -19.26 17.26
C GLN A 730 25.42 -18.49 18.52
N LEU A 731 25.54 -17.15 18.46
CA LEU A 731 25.83 -16.33 19.63
C LEU A 731 24.80 -16.52 20.75
N MET A 732 23.51 -16.59 20.39
CA MET A 732 22.44 -16.85 21.34
C MET A 732 22.52 -18.26 21.95
N ASP A 733 22.82 -19.29 21.16
CA ASP A 733 23.00 -20.66 21.65
C ASP A 733 24.19 -20.77 22.61
N ASP A 734 25.28 -20.10 22.29
CA ASP A 734 26.48 -20.05 23.11
C ASP A 734 26.19 -19.32 24.42
N PHE A 735 25.53 -18.15 24.37
CA PHE A 735 25.10 -17.40 25.55
C PHE A 735 24.21 -18.23 26.47
N VAL A 736 23.22 -18.94 25.91
CA VAL A 736 22.32 -19.82 26.68
C VAL A 736 23.10 -20.96 27.33
N SER A 737 24.02 -21.59 26.60
CA SER A 737 24.85 -22.70 27.12
C SER A 737 25.83 -22.26 28.21
N GLU A 738 26.35 -21.04 28.09
CA GLU A 738 27.23 -20.40 29.07
C GLU A 738 26.49 -20.07 30.37
N HIS A 739 25.21 -19.68 30.29
CA HIS A 739 24.46 -19.15 31.43
C HIS A 739 23.50 -20.14 32.08
N LEU A 740 23.06 -21.19 31.39
CA LEU A 740 22.07 -22.15 31.89
C LEU A 740 22.60 -23.60 31.86
N ASP A 741 22.14 -24.41 32.83
CA ASP A 741 22.32 -25.87 32.84
C ASP A 741 21.20 -26.60 32.08
N GLY A 742 21.35 -27.92 31.85
CA GLY A 742 20.26 -28.77 31.33
C GLY A 742 20.14 -28.87 29.80
N ASN A 743 21.17 -28.44 29.06
CA ASN A 743 21.21 -28.49 27.58
C ASN A 743 19.95 -27.89 26.90
N PRO A 744 19.66 -26.59 27.11
CA PRO A 744 18.53 -25.92 26.49
C PRO A 744 18.52 -26.07 24.97
N LYS A 745 17.34 -26.25 24.38
CA LYS A 745 17.19 -26.44 22.94
C LYS A 745 16.36 -25.33 22.32
N ARG A 746 16.92 -24.62 21.34
CA ARG A 746 16.15 -23.66 20.54
C ARG A 746 15.03 -24.37 19.78
N VAL A 747 13.81 -23.88 19.92
CA VAL A 747 12.61 -24.43 19.26
C VAL A 747 12.10 -23.53 18.13
N GLU A 748 12.31 -22.23 18.22
CA GLU A 748 12.02 -21.26 17.16
C GLU A 748 12.92 -20.03 17.30
N ALA A 749 13.05 -19.26 16.21
CA ALA A 749 13.74 -17.98 16.16
C ALA A 749 12.99 -17.01 15.26
N LEU A 750 12.99 -15.74 15.66
CA LEU A 750 12.29 -14.67 14.99
C LEU A 750 13.16 -13.41 14.95
N VAL A 751 12.85 -12.53 14.00
CA VAL A 751 13.46 -11.21 13.87
C VAL A 751 12.39 -10.13 13.99
N SER A 752 12.71 -9.04 14.66
CA SER A 752 11.82 -7.89 14.79
C SER A 752 12.58 -6.58 14.54
N PRO A 753 11.95 -5.57 13.92
CA PRO A 753 12.59 -4.29 13.69
C PRO A 753 12.61 -3.44 14.97
N TYR A 754 13.76 -2.85 15.29
CA TYR A 754 13.84 -1.71 16.21
C TYR A 754 14.06 -0.42 15.41
N THR A 755 13.39 0.65 15.83
CA THR A 755 13.57 2.00 15.26
C THR A 755 14.30 2.87 16.27
N MET A 756 15.58 3.10 16.02
CA MET A 756 16.50 3.74 16.96
C MET A 756 16.71 5.21 16.63
N THR A 757 16.70 6.05 17.65
CA THR A 757 17.24 7.42 17.60
C THR A 757 18.64 7.45 18.18
N LYS A 758 19.44 8.47 17.83
CA LYS A 758 20.83 8.58 18.30
C LYS A 758 20.98 8.70 19.82
N ASP A 759 20.02 9.33 20.48
CA ASP A 759 19.97 9.48 21.93
C ASP A 759 19.11 8.40 22.61
N SER A 760 18.50 7.51 21.83
CA SER A 760 17.56 6.49 22.27
C SER A 760 16.30 7.00 23.00
N TYR A 761 15.99 8.30 22.89
CA TYR A 761 14.71 8.86 23.29
C TYR A 761 13.67 8.67 22.20
N PHE A 762 12.39 8.61 22.57
CA PHE A 762 11.30 8.54 21.61
C PHE A 762 11.19 9.82 20.78
N ILE A 763 10.47 9.74 19.67
CA ILE A 763 9.93 10.91 18.99
C ILE A 763 8.42 10.88 19.20
N MET A 764 7.91 11.88 19.90
CA MET A 764 6.49 12.03 20.22
C MET A 764 6.16 13.51 20.19
N ASP A 765 5.73 13.99 19.02
CA ASP A 765 5.58 15.42 18.71
C ASP A 765 4.54 15.62 17.60
N THR A 766 4.23 16.88 17.27
CA THR A 766 3.45 17.26 16.08
C THR A 766 4.35 17.68 14.93
N LEU A 767 3.86 17.57 13.70
CA LEU A 767 4.64 18.00 12.53
C LEU A 767 4.76 19.54 12.48
N PRO A 768 5.94 20.11 12.13
CA PRO A 768 6.21 21.54 12.16
C PRO A 768 5.23 22.47 11.43
N GLN A 769 4.57 21.98 10.39
CA GLN A 769 3.63 22.74 9.55
C GLN A 769 2.19 22.22 9.67
N HIS A 770 1.98 21.10 10.37
CA HIS A 770 0.69 20.43 10.50
C HIS A 770 0.47 20.08 11.98
N PRO A 771 0.05 21.04 12.81
CA PRO A 771 -0.04 20.86 14.26
C PRO A 771 -1.11 19.85 14.68
N ASN A 772 -2.03 19.50 13.79
CA ASN A 772 -3.03 18.46 13.97
C ASN A 772 -2.56 17.06 13.50
N VAL A 773 -1.30 16.92 13.11
CA VAL A 773 -0.66 15.65 12.78
C VAL A 773 0.35 15.30 13.87
N ALA A 774 -0.02 14.35 14.74
CA ALA A 774 0.86 13.81 15.77
C ALA A 774 1.66 12.62 15.22
N LEU A 775 2.92 12.48 15.67
CA LEU A 775 3.82 11.41 15.24
C LEU A 775 4.38 10.68 16.46
N PHE A 776 4.37 9.35 16.40
CA PHE A 776 5.19 8.49 17.24
C PHE A 776 6.24 7.73 16.42
N SER A 777 7.50 7.84 16.80
CA SER A 777 8.60 7.06 16.22
C SER A 777 9.75 6.87 17.22
N GLY A 778 10.81 6.21 16.78
CA GLY A 778 12.04 6.12 17.58
C GLY A 778 11.87 5.35 18.88
N GLY A 779 11.02 4.32 18.91
CA GLY A 779 10.72 3.54 20.13
C GLY A 779 11.94 2.89 20.80
N SER A 780 13.08 2.85 20.10
CA SER A 780 14.42 2.55 20.61
C SER A 780 14.48 1.30 21.49
N GLY A 781 13.83 0.23 21.04
CA GLY A 781 13.76 -1.08 21.69
C GLY A 781 12.92 -1.17 22.97
N ARG A 782 12.47 -0.04 23.51
CA ARG A 782 12.02 0.04 24.91
C ARG A 782 10.61 0.59 25.10
N ALA A 783 9.93 1.07 24.06
CA ALA A 783 8.70 1.86 24.19
C ALA A 783 7.46 1.13 24.72
N PHE A 784 7.36 -0.20 24.52
CA PHE A 784 6.11 -0.93 24.76
C PHE A 784 5.56 -0.78 26.19
N LYS A 785 6.45 -0.76 27.18
CA LYS A 785 6.09 -0.60 28.61
C LYS A 785 5.42 0.73 28.95
N PHE A 786 5.49 1.71 28.04
CA PHE A 786 4.86 3.02 28.17
C PHE A 786 3.59 3.16 27.33
N ALA A 787 3.07 2.09 26.71
CA ALA A 787 2.03 2.17 25.69
C ALA A 787 0.80 3.03 26.07
N PRO A 788 0.16 2.87 27.24
CA PRO A 788 -1.03 3.65 27.58
C PRO A 788 -0.72 5.14 27.70
N LEU A 789 0.44 5.49 28.25
CA LEU A 789 0.92 6.86 28.38
C LEU A 789 1.24 7.48 27.02
N ILE A 790 1.91 6.73 26.14
CA ILE A 790 2.17 7.16 24.76
C ILE A 790 0.85 7.40 24.02
N GLY A 791 -0.13 6.50 24.15
CA GLY A 791 -1.45 6.64 23.55
C GLY A 791 -2.18 7.90 24.00
N ASP A 792 -2.18 8.21 25.30
CA ASP A 792 -2.76 9.44 25.85
C ASP A 792 -2.05 10.69 25.32
N CYS A 793 -0.72 10.71 25.33
CA CYS A 793 0.05 11.82 24.78
C CYS A 793 -0.24 12.04 23.28
N LEU A 794 -0.33 10.99 22.47
CA LEU A 794 -0.66 11.11 21.04
C LEU A 794 -2.08 11.63 20.81
N SER A 795 -3.05 11.15 21.58
CA SER A 795 -4.43 11.63 21.54
C SER A 795 -4.51 13.12 21.87
N ARG A 796 -3.76 13.58 22.88
CA ARG A 796 -3.66 14.99 23.27
C ARG A 796 -2.95 15.85 22.23
N LEU A 797 -1.80 15.42 21.74
CA LEU A 797 -1.05 16.12 20.69
C LEU A 797 -1.90 16.34 19.43
N ALA A 798 -2.61 15.30 18.97
CA ALA A 798 -3.48 15.40 17.81
C ALA A 798 -4.66 16.36 17.99
N ARG A 799 -5.05 16.65 19.25
CA ARG A 799 -6.09 17.61 19.61
C ARG A 799 -5.56 19.02 19.90
N GLY A 800 -4.24 19.20 19.92
CA GLY A 800 -3.59 20.46 20.30
C GLY A 800 -3.60 20.74 21.80
N ASP A 801 -3.84 19.71 22.63
CA ASP A 801 -3.79 19.83 24.08
C ASP A 801 -2.35 19.99 24.59
N THR A 802 -2.20 20.60 25.77
CA THR A 802 -0.88 20.86 26.39
C THR A 802 -0.76 20.32 27.81
N ASP A 803 -1.84 19.78 28.37
CA ASP A 803 -1.91 19.20 29.72
C ASP A 803 -1.50 17.72 29.67
N PHE A 804 -0.19 17.47 29.69
CA PHE A 804 0.38 16.12 29.73
C PHE A 804 0.61 15.64 31.17
N LEU A 805 0.57 14.32 31.36
CA LEU A 805 1.00 13.70 32.62
C LEU A 805 2.51 13.82 32.85
N LEU A 806 3.27 14.07 31.78
CA LEU A 806 4.71 14.31 31.81
C LEU A 806 4.97 15.81 31.88
N GLU A 807 5.84 16.22 32.82
CA GLU A 807 6.18 17.63 33.02
C GLU A 807 7.06 18.18 31.90
N ASP A 808 7.91 17.34 31.32
CA ASP A 808 8.79 17.69 30.20
C ASP A 808 8.57 16.77 29.01
N MET A 809 8.04 17.35 27.93
CA MET A 809 7.86 16.69 26.64
C MET A 809 8.95 17.08 25.63
N THR A 810 9.81 18.06 25.97
CA THR A 810 10.80 18.63 25.03
C THR A 810 11.86 17.60 24.63
N CYS A 811 12.17 16.64 25.52
CA CYS A 811 13.08 15.54 25.23
C CYS A 811 12.55 14.59 24.14
N PHE A 812 11.24 14.59 23.86
CA PHE A 812 10.63 13.81 22.79
C PHE A 812 10.38 14.60 21.50
N SER A 813 10.70 15.90 21.49
CA SER A 813 10.47 16.72 20.30
C SER A 813 11.25 16.17 19.11
N MET A 814 10.61 16.19 17.94
CA MET A 814 11.27 15.84 16.68
C MET A 814 12.24 16.92 16.21
N ARG A 815 12.19 18.12 16.81
CA ARG A 815 13.09 19.24 16.52
C ARG A 815 14.37 19.20 17.34
N ARG A 816 14.50 18.29 18.30
CA ARG A 816 15.73 18.14 19.08
C ARG A 816 16.88 17.68 18.17
N VAL A 817 18.11 18.09 18.50
CA VAL A 817 19.31 17.82 17.68
C VAL A 817 19.47 16.33 17.35
N ALA A 818 19.23 15.44 18.32
CA ALA A 818 19.40 14.01 18.16
C ALA A 818 18.34 13.31 17.30
N ALA A 819 17.18 13.93 17.08
CA ALA A 819 16.17 13.42 16.14
C ALA A 819 16.59 13.64 14.68
N GLY A 820 17.53 14.59 14.45
CA GLY A 820 18.17 14.80 13.15
C GLY A 820 17.20 15.16 12.02
N LEU A 821 16.09 15.84 12.33
CA LEU A 821 15.10 16.25 11.35
C LEU A 821 15.72 17.08 10.22
N LYS A 822 15.55 16.61 8.99
CA LYS A 822 15.85 17.35 7.76
C LYS A 822 14.55 17.55 6.98
N MET A 823 14.40 18.75 6.41
CA MET A 823 13.31 19.11 5.52
C MET A 823 13.94 19.59 4.21
N ASN A 824 13.53 19.04 3.07
CA ASN A 824 13.99 19.58 1.80
C ASN A 824 13.25 20.89 1.53
N GLN A 825 13.97 21.97 1.28
CA GLN A 825 13.38 23.29 1.00
C GLN A 825 12.81 23.41 -0.43
N SER A 826 12.77 22.33 -1.21
CA SER A 826 12.60 22.38 -2.67
C SER A 826 11.19 22.06 -3.18
N LYS A 827 10.27 21.59 -2.34
CA LYS A 827 8.84 21.56 -2.69
C LYS A 827 8.10 22.60 -1.87
N SER A 828 8.16 23.86 -2.32
CA SER A 828 6.99 24.71 -2.12
C SER A 828 5.81 23.90 -2.64
N MET A 829 4.81 23.67 -1.78
CA MET A 829 3.60 22.95 -2.12
C MET A 829 3.15 23.32 -3.53
N ILE A 830 2.70 22.33 -4.29
CA ILE A 830 1.71 22.61 -5.33
C ILE A 830 0.49 23.13 -4.54
N THR A 831 0.55 24.41 -4.19
CA THR A 831 -0.60 25.19 -3.83
C THR A 831 -1.46 25.09 -5.06
N VAL A 832 -2.52 24.28 -4.98
CA VAL A 832 -3.65 24.49 -5.86
C VAL A 832 -4.15 25.88 -5.48
N SER A 833 -3.65 26.90 -6.16
CA SER A 833 -4.23 28.23 -6.07
C SER A 833 -5.63 28.09 -6.63
N THR A 834 -6.62 27.98 -5.76
CA THR A 834 -7.97 28.36 -6.14
C THR A 834 -7.86 29.83 -6.56
N GLY A 835 -8.03 30.07 -7.85
CA GLY A 835 -7.86 31.40 -8.44
C GLY A 835 -8.69 32.43 -7.67
N ASN A 836 -8.08 33.59 -7.42
CA ASN A 836 -8.69 34.75 -6.80
C ASN A 836 -10.04 35.12 -7.44
N ALA A 837 -11.13 34.66 -6.85
CA ALA A 837 -12.44 35.26 -6.97
C ALA A 837 -13.35 34.72 -5.86
N ILE A 838 -13.24 35.23 -4.63
CA ILE A 838 -14.34 35.48 -3.67
C ILE A 838 -13.73 36.41 -2.59
N ASN A 839 -13.63 37.69 -2.92
CA ASN A 839 -13.70 38.75 -1.92
C ASN A 839 -15.09 39.35 -2.09
N ASP A 840 -16.05 38.87 -1.28
CA ASP A 840 -17.28 39.55 -0.85
C ASP A 840 -18.36 38.51 -0.54
N ALA A 841 -18.41 38.07 0.73
CA ALA A 841 -19.63 37.91 1.54
C ALA A 841 -19.38 37.00 2.76
N GLY A 842 -19.47 37.59 3.95
CA GLY A 842 -20.04 36.99 5.18
C GLY A 842 -19.47 35.66 5.69
N GLY A 843 -18.81 35.70 6.85
CA GLY A 843 -18.16 34.55 7.48
C GLY A 843 -19.11 33.44 7.97
N ILE A 844 -18.55 32.23 8.07
CA ILE A 844 -19.23 31.02 8.55
C ILE A 844 -18.60 30.56 9.86
N ALA A 845 -19.26 30.93 10.95
CA ALA A 845 -19.46 30.12 12.15
C ALA A 845 -20.99 30.23 12.40
N PRO A 846 -21.79 29.18 12.70
CA PRO A 846 -21.49 27.84 13.23
C PRO A 846 -22.22 26.67 12.51
N VAL A 847 -21.56 25.54 12.20
CA VAL A 847 -22.25 24.30 11.74
C VAL A 847 -21.78 23.01 12.44
N LEU A 848 -20.70 23.05 13.24
CA LEU A 848 -20.19 21.87 13.96
C LEU A 848 -20.77 21.65 15.37
N ALA A 849 -21.91 22.27 15.68
CA ALA A 849 -22.64 22.03 16.92
C ALA A 849 -24.09 21.61 16.61
N ARG A 850 -24.26 20.46 15.96
CA ARG A 850 -25.49 19.65 16.00
C ARG A 850 -25.26 18.24 15.47
#